data_AF-A0A8T5PJJ1-F1
#
_entry.id   AF-A0A8T5PJJ1-F1
#
_cell.length_a   1.000
_cell.length_b   1.000
_cell.length_c   1.000
_cell.angle_alpha   90.00
_cell.angle_beta   90.00
_cell.angle_gamma   90.00
#
_symmetry.space_group_name_H-M   'P 1'
#
loop_
_entity.id
_entity.type
_entity.pdbx_description
1 polymer ?
#
loop_
_entity_poly.entity_id
_entity_poly.type
_entity_poly.pdbx_seq_one_letter_code
_entity_poly.pdbx_strand_id
1 'polypeptide(L)'
;MRFVKFLKEMSRKDLAIAGGKGANLAEMYNIGLPVPNAFVVTAQAYKYFLEKTKLNQTIFEILKNTDVNDSDQLQKNTQRIRDLIEKTKIPEEIEKEIEEAYEKLSKQYGVKEEWVVARSSATAEDLPDASFAGQQLTVLNIKGSKNVIKAIKQCWASLFTARATFYRVSKGFDHSKVLIAVPVQKQVDSEKAGVGFTIHPSTGDKNKIMIEGSWGQGESVVSGSVTPDTYILDKKTGEVLQKHIATKLEMRILDKKKGGIKVLKVPKDKQNKRVLTNSELEQLYKLALKLENHYKKPQDFEWTIEKGKVYLVQTRPITVIYEKKETAEVEGVKPILQGLAASPGIAQGVIKIIKSPKELSKIKQGDILVTKMTNPDFVPAMKRAAGIITDEGGQTSHAAIVSRELGVVCVVGTKEATKKLKDGNLVTIDGYNGKVYLGKIEIARKEEKYEYVKTKTKVYINLGEPELAERYKDLKCDGVGLMRAEFMASEVGKHPKLLIKRGGDDLFINTFAKGIEKVAKAFYPRPIVYRALDFKTNEYADLAGGKRYEPHENNPMIGWRGASRYITEPETFELELRAIKKVRDKGYDNVYLMIPFVRTLWELDEIKKIIDKVGLSKDKKFKLWIMVEVPSAAILIEEFCKKGIDGVSIGSNDLTQLILGVDRDSAILGEKWFNELDPAVLWALERIIKTCKKYKVTCSICGQLPSTHPEIVKQLVKWGVTSVSVNPDVVDKVRSVVAEAEKGLIHKILKK
;
A
#
# COMPACT_ATOMS: atom_id res chain seq x y z
N MET A 1 35.69 -16.28 -16.50
CA MET A 1 34.50 -15.80 -15.77
C MET A 1 34.85 -15.88 -14.30
N ARG A 2 34.68 -14.80 -13.51
CA ARG A 2 35.09 -14.79 -12.10
C ARG A 2 33.89 -15.09 -11.22
N PHE A 3 33.94 -16.17 -10.46
CA PHE A 3 32.83 -16.64 -9.61
C PHE A 3 32.75 -15.92 -8.27
N VAL A 4 33.87 -15.34 -7.82
CA VAL A 4 33.98 -14.57 -6.58
C VAL A 4 34.45 -13.12 -6.85
N LYS A 5 33.88 -12.16 -6.12
CA LYS A 5 34.29 -10.74 -6.14
C LYS A 5 34.35 -10.16 -4.74
N PHE A 6 35.36 -9.34 -4.43
CA PHE A 6 35.41 -8.57 -3.17
C PHE A 6 34.58 -7.29 -3.25
N LEU A 7 34.17 -6.75 -2.09
CA LEU A 7 33.37 -5.52 -2.02
C LEU A 7 33.97 -4.34 -2.82
N LYS A 8 35.30 -4.20 -2.83
CA LYS A 8 36.02 -3.17 -3.59
C LYS A 8 35.82 -3.24 -5.11
N GLU A 9 35.42 -4.39 -5.63
CA GLU A 9 35.29 -4.66 -7.06
C GLU A 9 33.84 -4.51 -7.57
N MET A 10 32.93 -4.05 -6.70
CA MET A 10 31.49 -4.00 -6.97
C MET A 10 30.89 -2.67 -6.49
N SER A 11 29.69 -2.38 -6.95
CA SER A 11 28.91 -1.20 -6.57
C SER A 11 27.43 -1.56 -6.47
N ARG A 12 26.58 -0.60 -6.13
CA ARG A 12 25.12 -0.78 -6.19
C ARG A 12 24.59 -1.19 -7.57
N LYS A 13 25.35 -0.96 -8.66
CA LYS A 13 24.93 -1.32 -10.03
C LYS A 13 25.03 -2.83 -10.30
N ASP A 14 25.72 -3.57 -9.45
CA ASP A 14 26.00 -4.99 -9.62
C ASP A 14 24.91 -5.91 -9.01
N LEU A 15 23.65 -5.45 -8.93
CA LEU A 15 22.53 -6.21 -8.37
C LEU A 15 22.35 -7.59 -9.03
N ALA A 16 22.50 -7.68 -10.35
CA ALA A 16 22.39 -8.95 -11.08
C ALA A 16 23.54 -9.94 -10.79
N ILE A 17 24.62 -9.46 -10.15
CA ILE A 17 25.82 -10.25 -9.85
C ILE A 17 25.86 -10.60 -8.35
N ALA A 18 25.60 -9.61 -7.49
CA ALA A 18 25.78 -9.72 -6.04
C ALA A 18 24.45 -9.84 -5.27
N GLY A 19 23.31 -9.74 -5.96
CA GLY A 19 22.01 -9.58 -5.33
C GLY A 19 21.89 -8.26 -4.55
N GLY A 20 20.72 -8.05 -3.94
CA GLY A 20 20.43 -6.83 -3.18
C GLY A 20 21.42 -6.53 -2.06
N LYS A 21 21.61 -7.48 -1.15
CA LYS A 21 22.50 -7.31 0.02
C LYS A 21 23.95 -7.16 -0.38
N GLY A 22 24.43 -7.98 -1.31
CA GLY A 22 25.83 -7.93 -1.77
C GLY A 22 26.18 -6.61 -2.44
N ALA A 23 25.29 -6.09 -3.29
CA ALA A 23 25.47 -4.80 -3.94
C ALA A 23 25.45 -3.64 -2.95
N ASN A 24 24.52 -3.64 -1.98
CA ASN A 24 24.44 -2.61 -0.94
C ASN A 24 25.63 -2.67 0.04
N LEU A 25 26.12 -3.86 0.40
CA LEU A 25 27.34 -4.02 1.17
C LEU A 25 28.56 -3.43 0.46
N ALA A 26 28.70 -3.67 -0.84
CA ALA A 26 29.79 -3.15 -1.64
C ALA A 26 29.74 -1.62 -1.73
N GLU A 27 28.55 -1.07 -1.99
CA GLU A 27 28.32 0.38 -2.01
C GLU A 27 28.72 1.05 -0.69
N MET A 28 28.22 0.54 0.44
CA MET A 28 28.55 1.07 1.77
C MET A 28 30.06 1.00 2.05
N TYR A 29 30.71 -0.12 1.72
CA TYR A 29 32.15 -0.30 1.92
C TYR A 29 32.96 0.72 1.12
N ASN A 30 32.61 0.94 -0.15
CA ASN A 30 33.36 1.82 -1.05
C ASN A 30 33.21 3.31 -0.73
N ILE A 31 32.14 3.71 -0.05
CA ILE A 31 31.96 5.11 0.42
C ILE A 31 32.58 5.34 1.82
N GLY A 32 33.35 4.36 2.31
CA GLY A 32 34.08 4.44 3.58
C GLY A 32 33.17 4.40 4.81
N LEU A 33 32.06 3.65 4.77
CA LEU A 33 31.31 3.30 5.97
C LEU A 33 31.98 2.12 6.70
N PRO A 34 31.77 1.96 8.02
CA PRO A 34 32.38 0.89 8.80
C PRO A 34 31.70 -0.45 8.52
N VAL A 35 31.94 -1.03 7.34
CA VAL A 35 31.40 -2.32 6.93
C VAL A 35 32.46 -3.40 7.14
N PRO A 36 32.17 -4.52 7.82
CA PRO A 36 33.10 -5.65 7.90
C PRO A 36 33.39 -6.17 6.49
N ASN A 37 34.65 -6.47 6.19
CA ASN A 37 35.03 -6.82 4.83
C ASN A 37 34.40 -8.16 4.42
N ALA A 38 34.17 -8.33 3.11
CA ALA A 38 33.50 -9.49 2.56
C ALA A 38 33.97 -9.79 1.13
N PHE A 39 33.70 -11.02 0.71
CA PHE A 39 33.63 -11.38 -0.70
C PHE A 39 32.23 -11.91 -1.01
N VAL A 40 31.83 -11.88 -2.27
CA VAL A 40 30.53 -12.34 -2.73
C VAL A 40 30.75 -13.46 -3.73
N VAL A 41 30.16 -14.62 -3.45
CA VAL A 41 29.98 -15.68 -4.43
C VAL A 41 28.82 -15.27 -5.31
N THR A 42 29.10 -15.04 -6.58
CA THR A 42 28.19 -14.36 -7.51
C THR A 42 26.97 -15.21 -7.87
N ALA A 43 25.89 -14.54 -8.28
CA ALA A 43 24.70 -15.18 -8.84
C ALA A 43 25.02 -16.05 -10.06
N GLN A 44 26.06 -15.68 -10.80
CA GLN A 44 26.61 -16.43 -11.92
C GLN A 44 27.28 -17.74 -11.49
N ALA A 45 27.94 -17.78 -10.32
CA ALA A 45 28.50 -19.01 -9.78
C ALA A 45 27.39 -20.02 -9.46
N TYR A 46 26.27 -19.56 -8.89
CA TYR A 46 25.09 -20.38 -8.67
C TYR A 46 24.51 -20.92 -9.99
N LYS A 47 24.36 -20.06 -10.99
CA LYS A 47 23.88 -20.46 -12.33
C LYS A 47 24.79 -21.54 -12.94
N TYR A 48 26.10 -21.32 -12.92
CA TYR A 48 27.09 -22.27 -13.44
C TYR A 48 27.04 -23.60 -12.68
N PHE A 49 26.92 -23.57 -11.35
CA PHE A 49 26.75 -24.78 -10.53
C PHE A 49 25.54 -25.61 -11.00
N LEU A 50 24.38 -24.98 -11.21
CA LEU A 50 23.17 -25.69 -11.66
C LEU A 50 23.31 -26.28 -13.06
N GLU A 51 23.91 -25.53 -13.99
CA GLU A 51 24.09 -25.95 -15.39
C GLU A 51 25.12 -27.08 -15.50
N LYS A 52 26.30 -26.93 -14.87
CA LYS A 52 27.39 -27.90 -14.94
C LYS A 52 27.02 -29.24 -14.31
N THR A 53 26.22 -29.22 -13.24
CA THR A 53 25.75 -30.42 -12.54
C THR A 53 24.45 -30.99 -13.10
N LYS A 54 23.83 -30.31 -14.09
CA LYS A 54 22.51 -30.63 -14.67
C LYS A 54 21.36 -30.66 -13.65
N LEU A 55 21.57 -30.09 -12.45
CA LEU A 55 20.54 -30.01 -11.42
C LEU A 55 19.35 -29.14 -11.83
N ASN A 56 19.56 -28.16 -12.71
CA ASN A 56 18.50 -27.30 -13.22
C ASN A 56 17.32 -28.12 -13.78
N GLN A 57 17.58 -29.14 -14.59
CA GLN A 57 16.55 -29.99 -15.21
C GLN A 57 15.71 -30.71 -14.14
N THR A 58 16.39 -31.39 -13.21
CA THR A 58 15.73 -32.12 -12.12
C THR A 58 14.93 -31.20 -11.19
N ILE A 59 15.47 -30.03 -10.86
CA ILE A 59 14.79 -29.06 -9.99
C ILE A 59 13.51 -28.54 -10.67
N PHE A 60 13.58 -28.17 -11.94
CA PHE A 60 12.41 -27.66 -12.66
C PHE A 60 11.35 -28.74 -12.88
N GLU A 61 11.74 -29.98 -13.09
CA GLU A 61 10.80 -31.10 -13.18
C GLU A 61 10.06 -31.33 -11.85
N ILE A 62 10.79 -31.33 -10.71
CA ILE A 62 10.16 -31.45 -9.39
C ILE A 62 9.20 -30.28 -9.16
N LEU A 63 9.60 -29.05 -9.47
CA LEU A 63 8.76 -27.86 -9.28
C LEU A 63 7.52 -27.87 -10.18
N LYS A 64 7.64 -28.30 -11.45
CA LYS A 64 6.52 -28.41 -12.39
C LYS A 64 5.45 -29.40 -11.90
N ASN A 65 5.88 -30.45 -11.21
CA ASN A 65 5.00 -31.49 -10.65
C ASN A 65 4.62 -31.23 -9.19
N THR A 66 4.87 -30.03 -8.67
CA THR A 66 4.49 -29.63 -7.30
C THR A 66 3.27 -28.73 -7.32
N ASP A 67 2.16 -29.18 -6.73
CA ASP A 67 1.03 -28.30 -6.43
C ASP A 67 1.39 -27.43 -5.22
N VAL A 68 1.41 -26.12 -5.42
CA VAL A 68 1.73 -25.16 -4.36
C VAL A 68 0.60 -24.97 -3.35
N ASN A 69 -0.62 -25.43 -3.67
CA ASN A 69 -1.75 -25.39 -2.74
C ASN A 69 -1.82 -26.64 -1.85
N ASP A 70 -1.04 -27.69 -2.15
CA ASP A 70 -0.84 -28.84 -1.28
C ASP A 70 0.40 -28.63 -0.40
N SER A 71 0.17 -28.29 0.87
CA SER A 71 1.25 -27.99 1.82
C SER A 71 2.21 -29.15 2.04
N ASP A 72 1.72 -30.39 2.10
CA ASP A 72 2.54 -31.57 2.40
C ASP A 72 3.41 -31.93 1.19
N GLN A 73 2.81 -31.90 -0.01
CA GLN A 73 3.53 -32.12 -1.24
C GLN A 73 4.60 -31.04 -1.47
N LEU A 74 4.24 -29.76 -1.28
CA LEU A 74 5.16 -28.64 -1.41
C LEU A 74 6.34 -28.78 -0.43
N GLN A 75 6.08 -29.09 0.84
CA GLN A 75 7.14 -29.23 1.83
C GLN A 75 8.08 -30.40 1.50
N LYS A 76 7.54 -31.56 1.09
CA LYS A 76 8.31 -32.73 0.68
C LYS A 76 9.17 -32.46 -0.56
N ASN A 77 8.58 -31.91 -1.61
CA ASN A 77 9.28 -31.67 -2.88
C ASN A 77 10.34 -30.57 -2.73
N THR A 78 10.03 -29.50 -2.00
CA THR A 78 11.03 -28.46 -1.72
C THR A 78 12.16 -28.98 -0.83
N GLN A 79 11.91 -29.84 0.16
CA GLN A 79 12.98 -30.48 0.94
C GLN A 79 13.88 -31.34 0.04
N ARG A 80 13.29 -32.13 -0.87
CA ARG A 80 14.06 -32.93 -1.83
C ARG A 80 14.99 -32.06 -2.69
N ILE A 81 14.52 -30.90 -3.17
CA ILE A 81 15.35 -29.96 -3.93
C ILE A 81 16.52 -29.43 -3.08
N ARG A 82 16.26 -29.04 -1.83
CA ARG A 82 17.30 -28.55 -0.91
C ARG A 82 18.37 -29.62 -0.68
N ASP A 83 17.96 -30.85 -0.43
CA ASP A 83 18.88 -31.97 -0.22
C ASP A 83 19.74 -32.25 -1.45
N LEU A 84 19.18 -32.13 -2.66
CA LEU A 84 19.94 -32.29 -3.91
C LEU A 84 21.06 -31.23 -4.01
N ILE A 85 20.71 -29.96 -3.81
CA ILE A 85 21.69 -28.86 -3.84
C ILE A 85 22.78 -29.06 -2.77
N GLU A 86 22.40 -29.44 -1.56
CA GLU A 86 23.33 -29.62 -0.45
C GLU A 86 24.23 -30.87 -0.58
N LYS A 87 23.81 -31.90 -1.32
CA LYS A 87 24.61 -33.12 -1.55
C LYS A 87 25.50 -33.05 -2.78
N THR A 88 25.11 -32.33 -3.83
CA THR A 88 25.88 -32.25 -5.08
C THR A 88 27.21 -31.52 -4.91
N LYS A 89 28.33 -32.10 -5.38
CA LYS A 89 29.66 -31.47 -5.31
C LYS A 89 29.70 -30.17 -6.12
N ILE A 90 30.32 -29.12 -5.58
CA ILE A 90 30.53 -27.86 -6.32
C ILE A 90 31.64 -28.09 -7.38
N PRO A 91 31.54 -27.52 -8.59
CA PRO A 91 32.63 -27.52 -9.56
C PRO A 91 33.95 -27.01 -8.98
N GLU A 92 35.06 -27.67 -9.32
CA GLU A 92 36.37 -27.41 -8.72
C GLU A 92 36.86 -25.97 -8.96
N GLU A 93 36.45 -25.36 -10.08
CA GLU A 93 36.79 -23.97 -10.40
C GLU A 93 36.12 -22.98 -9.45
N ILE A 94 34.86 -23.23 -9.05
CA ILE A 94 34.16 -22.42 -8.05
C ILE A 94 34.75 -22.66 -6.66
N GLU A 95 34.99 -23.92 -6.32
CA GLU A 95 35.56 -24.32 -5.02
C GLU A 95 36.89 -23.60 -4.78
N LYS A 96 37.83 -23.69 -5.72
CA LYS A 96 39.13 -23.04 -5.65
C LYS A 96 39.04 -21.53 -5.47
N GLU A 97 38.18 -20.84 -6.24
CA GLU A 97 38.00 -19.39 -6.09
C GLU A 97 37.45 -18.99 -4.71
N ILE A 98 36.57 -19.81 -4.12
CA ILE A 98 36.04 -19.57 -2.76
C ILE A 98 37.14 -19.76 -1.72
N GLU A 99 37.97 -20.81 -1.85
CA GLU A 99 39.07 -21.06 -0.91
C GLU A 99 40.09 -19.94 -0.94
N GLU A 100 40.54 -19.53 -2.13
CA GLU A 100 41.47 -18.42 -2.33
C GLU A 100 40.92 -17.10 -1.77
N ALA A 101 39.63 -16.82 -1.99
CA ALA A 101 38.99 -15.62 -1.45
C ALA A 101 38.88 -15.64 0.08
N TYR A 102 38.56 -16.80 0.66
CA TYR A 102 38.49 -16.97 2.12
C TYR A 102 39.86 -16.84 2.79
N GLU A 103 40.90 -17.42 2.19
CA GLU A 103 42.28 -17.25 2.66
C GLU A 103 42.72 -15.79 2.57
N LYS A 104 42.43 -15.12 1.43
CA LYS A 104 42.76 -13.71 1.24
C LYS A 104 42.05 -12.81 2.24
N LEU A 105 40.78 -13.09 2.56
CA LEU A 105 40.04 -12.40 3.60
C LEU A 105 40.68 -12.63 4.98
N SER A 106 41.01 -13.89 5.31
CA SER A 106 41.62 -14.25 6.60
C SER A 106 42.99 -13.58 6.80
N LYS A 107 43.83 -13.54 5.75
CA LYS A 107 45.13 -12.86 5.76
C LYS A 107 45.00 -11.36 6.05
N GLN A 108 43.96 -10.69 5.56
CA GLN A 108 43.75 -9.25 5.85
C GLN A 108 43.47 -8.96 7.33
N TYR A 109 42.99 -9.96 8.08
CA TYR A 109 42.78 -9.88 9.52
C TYR A 109 43.91 -10.52 10.32
N GLY A 110 45.00 -10.95 9.67
CA GLY A 110 46.19 -11.48 10.34
C GLY A 110 46.01 -12.88 10.94
N VAL A 111 45.02 -13.64 10.47
CA VAL A 111 44.71 -14.99 10.98
C VAL A 111 44.71 -16.02 9.85
N LYS A 112 44.98 -17.29 10.20
CA LYS A 112 44.93 -18.40 9.23
C LYS A 112 43.51 -18.66 8.71
N GLU A 113 42.54 -18.64 9.62
CA GLU A 113 41.12 -18.87 9.34
C GLU A 113 40.27 -17.91 10.15
N GLU A 114 39.61 -16.98 9.48
CA GLU A 114 38.72 -16.00 10.10
C GLU A 114 37.29 -16.54 10.24
N TRP A 115 36.59 -16.13 11.30
CA TRP A 115 35.17 -16.38 11.46
C TRP A 115 34.36 -15.51 10.50
N VAL A 116 33.46 -16.13 9.75
CA VAL A 116 32.63 -15.46 8.74
C VAL A 116 31.15 -15.80 8.89
N VAL A 117 30.33 -14.98 8.26
CA VAL A 117 28.89 -15.18 8.07
C VAL A 117 28.60 -15.29 6.58
N ALA A 118 27.81 -16.29 6.19
CA ALA A 118 27.29 -16.41 4.83
C ALA A 118 25.82 -15.98 4.82
N ARG A 119 25.46 -15.06 3.92
CA ARG A 119 24.08 -14.56 3.78
C ARG A 119 23.56 -14.85 2.39
N SER A 120 22.31 -15.29 2.30
CA SER A 120 21.57 -15.28 1.04
C SER A 120 21.33 -13.83 0.57
N SER A 121 21.57 -13.58 -0.73
CA SER A 121 21.36 -12.29 -1.41
C SER A 121 20.74 -12.55 -2.78
N ALA A 122 19.40 -12.54 -2.87
CA ALA A 122 18.73 -12.88 -4.12
C ALA A 122 18.71 -11.69 -5.09
N THR A 123 18.74 -11.98 -6.40
CA THR A 123 18.68 -10.95 -7.46
C THR A 123 17.32 -10.27 -7.58
N ALA A 124 16.26 -10.93 -7.08
CA ALA A 124 14.89 -10.41 -7.07
C ALA A 124 14.46 -9.82 -5.71
N GLU A 125 15.40 -9.68 -4.75
CA GLU A 125 15.10 -9.33 -3.35
C GLU A 125 14.65 -7.88 -3.15
N ASP A 126 15.14 -6.96 -3.98
CA ASP A 126 14.88 -5.52 -3.88
C ASP A 126 13.90 -5.03 -4.97
N LEU A 127 13.13 -5.92 -5.59
CA LEU A 127 12.09 -5.52 -6.53
C LEU A 127 10.95 -4.81 -5.76
N PRO A 128 10.40 -3.68 -6.28
CA PRO A 128 9.37 -2.89 -5.59
C PRO A 128 8.18 -3.70 -5.06
N ASP A 129 7.80 -4.77 -5.78
CA ASP A 129 6.64 -5.61 -5.48
C ASP A 129 6.97 -6.91 -4.72
N ALA A 130 8.22 -7.10 -4.28
CA ALA A 130 8.68 -8.35 -3.68
C ALA A 130 9.42 -8.17 -2.34
N SER A 131 8.68 -8.23 -1.24
CA SER A 131 9.25 -8.31 0.12
C SER A 131 9.54 -9.78 0.47
N PHE A 132 10.76 -10.25 0.22
CA PHE A 132 11.24 -11.57 0.69
C PHE A 132 11.65 -11.56 2.18
N ALA A 133 11.10 -10.63 2.97
CA ALA A 133 11.49 -10.40 4.35
C ALA A 133 11.36 -11.68 5.21
N GLY A 134 12.46 -12.06 5.87
CA GLY A 134 12.52 -13.21 6.78
C GLY A 134 12.42 -14.59 6.12
N GLN A 135 12.59 -14.71 4.79
CA GLN A 135 12.52 -15.99 4.07
C GLN A 135 13.88 -16.60 3.72
N GLN A 136 14.96 -15.83 3.87
CA GLN A 136 16.29 -16.20 3.39
C GLN A 136 17.24 -16.61 4.51
N LEU A 137 18.09 -17.59 4.24
CA LEU A 137 19.01 -18.16 5.23
C LEU A 137 20.21 -17.23 5.48
N THR A 138 20.62 -17.13 6.75
CA THR A 138 21.91 -16.59 7.17
C THR A 138 22.58 -17.62 8.07
N VAL A 139 23.80 -18.01 7.72
CA VAL A 139 24.60 -18.98 8.46
C VAL A 139 25.71 -18.21 9.18
N LEU A 140 25.58 -18.11 10.51
CA LEU A 140 26.48 -17.32 11.36
C LEU A 140 27.63 -18.17 11.89
N ASN A 141 28.74 -17.50 12.22
CA ASN A 141 29.88 -18.07 12.95
C ASN A 141 30.46 -19.34 12.29
N ILE A 142 30.89 -19.19 11.04
CA ILE A 142 31.50 -20.24 10.22
C ILE A 142 33.02 -20.08 10.24
N LYS A 143 33.76 -21.18 10.29
CA LYS A 143 35.22 -21.19 10.19
C LYS A 143 35.74 -22.36 9.34
N GLY A 144 36.76 -22.09 8.52
CA GLY A 144 37.38 -23.04 7.61
C GLY A 144 36.70 -23.10 6.24
N SER A 145 37.49 -23.23 5.17
CA SER A 145 37.02 -23.15 3.77
C SER A 145 35.90 -24.16 3.47
N LYS A 146 36.05 -25.41 3.93
CA LYS A 146 35.05 -26.48 3.79
C LYS A 146 33.69 -26.12 4.39
N ASN A 147 33.68 -25.48 5.55
CA ASN A 147 32.44 -25.06 6.21
C ASN A 147 31.82 -23.85 5.51
N VAL A 148 32.64 -22.94 4.97
CA VAL A 148 32.17 -21.82 4.14
C VAL A 148 31.47 -22.34 2.88
N ILE A 149 32.09 -23.30 2.19
CA ILE A 149 31.49 -23.97 1.02
C ILE A 149 30.15 -24.63 1.39
N LYS A 150 30.10 -25.36 2.51
CA LYS A 150 28.85 -25.95 3.01
C LYS A 150 27.77 -24.89 3.24
N ALA A 151 28.12 -23.78 3.90
CA ALA A 151 27.19 -22.69 4.17
C ALA A 151 26.69 -22.00 2.90
N ILE A 152 27.54 -21.87 1.87
CA ILE A 152 27.15 -21.33 0.55
C ILE A 152 26.09 -22.22 -0.10
N LYS A 153 26.24 -23.55 -0.05
CA LYS A 153 25.24 -24.49 -0.57
C LYS A 153 23.92 -24.40 0.19
N GLN A 154 23.96 -24.22 1.51
CA GLN A 154 22.76 -24.00 2.31
C GLN A 154 22.06 -22.68 1.92
N CYS A 155 22.83 -21.62 1.66
CA CYS A 155 22.28 -20.36 1.15
C CYS A 155 21.63 -20.54 -0.23
N TRP A 156 22.28 -21.25 -1.15
CA TRP A 156 21.69 -21.60 -2.46
C TRP A 156 20.42 -22.44 -2.33
N ALA A 157 20.42 -23.45 -1.46
CA ALA A 157 19.25 -24.28 -1.18
C ALA A 157 18.09 -23.47 -0.59
N SER A 158 18.38 -22.41 0.17
CA SER A 158 17.34 -21.57 0.79
C SER A 158 16.41 -20.88 -0.21
N LEU A 159 16.80 -20.76 -1.49
CA LEU A 159 15.88 -20.34 -2.54
C LEU A 159 14.65 -21.25 -2.62
N PHE A 160 14.79 -22.54 -2.36
CA PHE A 160 13.72 -23.53 -2.49
C PHE A 160 13.16 -23.92 -1.13
N THR A 161 12.97 -22.98 -0.20
CA THR A 161 12.08 -23.24 0.94
C THR A 161 10.63 -23.30 0.46
N ALA A 162 9.76 -24.05 1.16
CA ALA A 162 8.34 -24.14 0.80
C ALA A 162 7.71 -22.74 0.67
N ARG A 163 8.00 -21.86 1.63
CA ARG A 163 7.55 -20.46 1.65
C ARG A 163 8.05 -19.65 0.45
N ALA A 164 9.35 -19.71 0.14
CA ALA A 164 9.91 -18.97 -0.99
C ALA A 164 9.39 -19.49 -2.35
N THR A 165 9.18 -20.80 -2.47
CA THR A 165 8.60 -21.42 -3.67
C THR A 165 7.13 -21.03 -3.85
N PHE A 166 6.30 -21.16 -2.81
CA PHE A 166 4.91 -20.71 -2.83
C PHE A 166 4.79 -19.25 -3.25
N TYR A 167 5.58 -18.37 -2.63
CA TYR A 167 5.58 -16.95 -2.94
C TYR A 167 5.86 -16.68 -4.43
N ARG A 168 6.91 -17.31 -4.98
CA ARG A 168 7.27 -17.12 -6.39
C ARG A 168 6.17 -17.58 -7.34
N VAL A 169 5.59 -18.76 -7.11
CA VAL A 169 4.51 -19.28 -7.96
C VAL A 169 3.26 -18.40 -7.86
N SER A 170 2.89 -17.97 -6.64
CA SER A 170 1.73 -17.09 -6.42
C SER A 170 1.84 -15.72 -7.11
N LYS A 171 3.07 -15.26 -7.36
CA LYS A 171 3.38 -14.01 -8.08
C LYS A 171 3.67 -14.22 -9.57
N GLY A 172 3.61 -15.46 -10.07
CA GLY A 172 3.92 -15.79 -11.46
C GLY A 172 5.40 -15.63 -11.84
N PHE A 173 6.32 -15.69 -10.87
CA PHE A 173 7.76 -15.60 -11.16
C PHE A 173 8.29 -16.91 -11.73
N ASP A 174 9.00 -16.81 -12.86
CA ASP A 174 9.73 -17.91 -13.47
C ASP A 174 10.92 -18.33 -12.58
N HIS A 175 10.90 -19.59 -12.12
CA HIS A 175 11.95 -20.17 -11.28
C HIS A 175 13.33 -20.12 -11.92
N SER A 176 13.43 -20.14 -13.24
CA SER A 176 14.70 -20.14 -13.96
C SER A 176 15.40 -18.78 -13.96
N LYS A 177 14.67 -17.70 -13.69
CA LYS A 177 15.17 -16.33 -13.73
C LYS A 177 15.63 -15.81 -12.36
N VAL A 178 15.32 -16.51 -11.27
CA VAL A 178 15.68 -16.10 -9.92
C VAL A 178 17.04 -16.70 -9.54
N LEU A 179 18.07 -15.87 -9.57
CA LEU A 179 19.41 -16.24 -9.14
C LEU A 179 19.71 -15.71 -7.74
N ILE A 180 20.69 -16.33 -7.06
CA ILE A 180 21.12 -15.98 -5.72
C ILE A 180 22.64 -15.85 -5.64
N ALA A 181 23.09 -14.74 -5.06
CA ALA A 181 24.48 -14.56 -4.65
C ALA A 181 24.61 -14.84 -3.15
N VAL A 182 25.85 -15.05 -2.69
CA VAL A 182 26.15 -15.31 -1.28
C VAL A 182 27.31 -14.43 -0.81
N PRO A 183 27.04 -13.28 -0.18
CA PRO A 183 28.04 -12.54 0.56
C PRO A 183 28.56 -13.36 1.75
N VAL A 184 29.89 -13.53 1.79
CA VAL A 184 30.65 -14.11 2.90
C VAL A 184 31.44 -12.99 3.56
N GLN A 185 30.96 -12.55 4.72
CA GLN A 185 31.45 -11.38 5.44
C GLN A 185 32.16 -11.77 6.73
N LYS A 186 33.16 -11.00 7.16
CA LYS A 186 33.77 -11.15 8.51
C LYS A 186 32.70 -11.10 9.59
N GLN A 187 32.66 -12.13 10.43
CA GLN A 187 31.75 -12.20 11.58
C GLN A 187 32.17 -11.16 12.62
N VAL A 188 31.20 -10.40 13.11
CA VAL A 188 31.41 -9.49 14.24
C VAL A 188 30.95 -10.20 15.52
N ASP A 189 31.79 -10.23 16.55
CA ASP A 189 31.45 -10.78 17.87
C ASP A 189 30.75 -9.69 18.68
N SER A 190 29.48 -9.48 18.36
CA SER A 190 28.71 -8.34 18.80
C SER A 190 28.27 -8.44 20.25
N GLU A 191 28.53 -7.38 21.01
CA GLU A 191 27.99 -7.21 22.36
C GLU A 191 26.58 -6.62 22.33
N LYS A 192 26.30 -5.82 21.30
CA LYS A 192 25.02 -5.16 21.05
C LYS A 192 24.78 -5.13 19.55
N ALA A 193 23.53 -5.27 19.14
CA ALA A 193 23.15 -5.18 17.75
C ALA A 193 21.70 -4.73 17.61
N GLY A 194 21.34 -4.28 16.42
CA GLY A 194 19.98 -3.88 16.15
C GLY A 194 19.78 -3.29 14.77
N VAL A 195 18.69 -2.53 14.64
CA VAL A 195 18.20 -1.97 13.37
C VAL A 195 17.99 -0.47 13.56
N GLY A 196 18.19 0.30 12.50
CA GLY A 196 17.94 1.73 12.47
C GLY A 196 17.15 2.13 11.24
N PHE A 197 16.31 3.14 11.40
CA PHE A 197 15.50 3.73 10.34
C PHE A 197 15.82 5.22 10.28
N THR A 198 16.15 5.72 9.09
CA THR A 198 16.43 7.15 8.93
C THR A 198 15.17 8.00 8.90
N ILE A 199 13.99 7.41 9.07
CA ILE A 199 12.70 8.07 9.30
C ILE A 199 11.97 7.32 10.40
N HIS A 200 10.87 7.87 10.93
CA HIS A 200 9.99 7.06 11.79
C HIS A 200 9.11 6.13 10.91
N PRO A 201 9.28 4.79 10.94
CA PRO A 201 8.64 3.91 9.96
C PRO A 201 7.11 3.84 10.09
N SER A 202 6.57 3.98 11.30
CA SER A 202 5.11 3.92 11.53
C SER A 202 4.36 5.23 11.28
N THR A 203 5.04 6.38 11.35
CA THR A 203 4.40 7.71 11.19
C THR A 203 4.84 8.44 9.94
N GLY A 204 5.88 7.95 9.25
CA GLY A 204 6.51 8.61 8.11
C GLY A 204 7.21 9.91 8.43
N ASP A 205 7.40 10.25 9.71
CA ASP A 205 8.04 11.50 10.12
C ASP A 205 9.51 11.53 9.65
N LYS A 206 9.75 12.33 8.61
CA LYS A 206 11.07 12.49 7.98
C LYS A 206 12.04 13.29 8.83
N ASN A 207 11.58 13.94 9.91
CA ASN A 207 12.43 14.70 10.82
C ASN A 207 12.97 13.85 11.97
N LYS A 208 12.71 12.55 12.00
CA LYS A 208 13.14 11.65 13.07
C LYS A 208 14.04 10.54 12.55
N ILE A 209 14.90 10.01 13.42
CA ILE A 209 15.65 8.77 13.22
C ILE A 209 15.24 7.81 14.35
N MET A 210 14.93 6.57 14.02
CA MET A 210 14.61 5.55 15.02
C MET A 210 15.71 4.50 15.07
N ILE A 211 16.22 4.21 16.26
CA ILE A 211 17.23 3.18 16.50
C ILE A 211 16.66 2.15 17.47
N GLU A 212 16.73 0.88 17.11
CA GLU A 212 16.41 -0.25 17.99
C GLU A 212 17.66 -1.06 18.32
N GLY A 213 17.82 -1.51 19.57
CA GLY A 213 18.98 -2.29 19.98
C GLY A 213 18.69 -3.33 21.07
N SER A 214 19.37 -4.48 21.00
CA SER A 214 19.36 -5.54 22.00
C SER A 214 20.78 -6.03 22.32
N TRP A 215 20.91 -6.90 23.33
CA TRP A 215 22.17 -7.52 23.73
C TRP A 215 22.54 -8.69 22.82
N GLY A 216 23.82 -8.83 22.51
CA GLY A 216 24.36 -9.93 21.70
C GLY A 216 24.16 -9.72 20.19
N GLN A 217 23.95 -10.82 19.47
CA GLN A 217 23.86 -10.87 18.01
C GLN A 217 22.50 -10.39 17.46
N GLY A 218 22.58 -9.65 16.35
CA GLY A 218 21.44 -8.94 15.73
C GLY A 218 20.34 -9.84 15.16
N GLU A 219 20.64 -11.13 14.94
CA GLU A 219 19.66 -12.12 14.47
C GLU A 219 18.38 -12.11 15.31
N SER A 220 18.50 -11.91 16.63
CA SER A 220 17.35 -11.85 17.54
C SER A 220 16.42 -10.66 17.29
N VAL A 221 16.98 -9.50 16.93
CA VAL A 221 16.22 -8.26 16.67
C VAL A 221 15.53 -8.35 15.31
N VAL A 222 16.26 -8.84 14.30
CA VAL A 222 15.75 -8.99 12.93
C VAL A 222 14.67 -10.07 12.85
N SER A 223 14.81 -11.18 13.59
CA SER A 223 13.77 -12.21 13.68
C SER A 223 12.57 -11.81 14.54
N GLY A 224 12.70 -10.72 15.32
CA GLY A 224 11.68 -10.29 16.28
C GLY A 224 11.53 -11.20 17.49
N SER A 225 12.48 -12.12 17.72
CA SER A 225 12.47 -13.04 18.87
C SER A 225 12.74 -12.35 20.20
N VAL A 226 13.27 -11.12 20.16
CA VAL A 226 13.42 -10.26 21.34
C VAL A 226 12.70 -8.93 21.12
N THR A 227 12.26 -8.31 22.21
CA THR A 227 11.78 -6.92 22.20
C THR A 227 12.97 -6.02 22.47
N PRO A 228 13.45 -5.23 21.50
CA PRO A 228 14.62 -4.36 21.66
C PRO A 228 14.27 -3.08 22.44
N ASP A 229 15.28 -2.37 22.91
CA ASP A 229 15.10 -0.97 23.31
C ASP A 229 14.89 -0.11 22.05
N THR A 230 14.06 0.92 22.14
CA THR A 230 13.80 1.86 21.04
C THR A 230 14.21 3.28 21.43
N TYR A 231 14.90 3.98 20.55
CA TYR A 231 15.32 5.37 20.70
C TYR A 231 14.83 6.17 19.49
N ILE A 232 14.17 7.30 19.75
CA ILE A 232 13.75 8.26 18.72
C ILE A 232 14.62 9.49 18.86
N LEU A 233 15.34 9.82 17.79
CA LEU A 233 16.26 10.94 17.72
C LEU A 233 15.67 12.02 16.79
N ASP A 234 15.89 13.28 17.13
CA ASP A 234 15.66 14.39 16.22
C ASP A 234 16.72 14.37 15.11
N LYS A 235 16.29 14.40 13.85
CA LYS A 235 17.20 14.28 12.72
C LYS A 235 18.13 15.49 12.57
N LYS A 236 17.70 16.68 12.98
CA LYS A 236 18.49 17.92 12.81
C LYS A 236 19.58 18.05 13.86
N THR A 237 19.28 17.68 15.11
CA THR A 237 20.15 17.89 16.27
C THR A 237 20.84 16.62 16.76
N GLY A 238 20.25 15.45 16.49
CA GLY A 238 20.70 14.17 17.04
C GLY A 238 20.24 13.91 18.48
N GLU A 239 19.46 14.81 19.08
CA GLU A 239 18.97 14.66 20.45
C GLU A 239 17.96 13.51 20.58
N VAL A 240 18.03 12.78 21.70
CA VAL A 240 17.08 11.69 22.00
C VAL A 240 15.77 12.29 22.50
N LEU A 241 14.76 12.33 21.62
CA LEU A 241 13.41 12.79 21.92
C LEU A 241 12.63 11.80 22.79
N GLN A 242 12.78 10.51 22.53
CA GLN A 242 12.05 9.46 23.23
C GLN A 242 12.92 8.21 23.39
N LYS A 243 12.75 7.51 24.52
CA LYS A 243 13.34 6.20 24.77
C LYS A 243 12.30 5.24 25.33
N HIS A 244 12.30 4.00 24.87
CA HIS A 244 11.53 2.90 25.42
C HIS A 244 12.51 1.77 25.77
N ILE A 245 12.62 1.44 27.07
CA ILE A 245 13.51 0.38 27.54
C ILE A 245 12.70 -0.91 27.70
N ALA A 246 13.02 -1.90 26.87
CA ALA A 246 12.36 -3.18 26.90
C ALA A 246 13.04 -4.15 27.87
N THR A 247 12.26 -5.12 28.36
CA THR A 247 12.77 -6.21 29.19
C THR A 247 13.32 -7.28 28.26
N LYS A 248 14.64 -7.35 28.14
CA LYS A 248 15.34 -8.28 27.23
C LYS A 248 15.55 -9.61 27.96
N LEU A 249 14.78 -10.64 27.61
CA LEU A 249 14.79 -11.93 28.32
C LEU A 249 15.91 -12.86 27.85
N GLU A 250 16.25 -12.80 26.57
CA GLU A 250 17.27 -13.64 25.94
C GLU A 250 18.19 -12.83 25.03
N MET A 251 19.37 -13.39 24.78
CA MET A 251 20.40 -12.85 23.90
C MET A 251 21.05 -13.98 23.11
N ARG A 252 21.60 -13.63 21.95
CA ARG A 252 22.30 -14.54 21.04
C ARG A 252 23.80 -14.28 21.13
N ILE A 253 24.62 -15.32 21.30
CA ILE A 253 26.08 -15.21 21.30
C ILE A 253 26.72 -16.22 20.36
N LEU A 254 27.95 -15.96 19.89
CA LEU A 254 28.67 -16.91 19.04
C LEU A 254 29.12 -18.14 19.83
N ASP A 255 28.89 -19.34 19.31
CA ASP A 255 29.49 -20.56 19.85
C ASP A 255 30.93 -20.72 19.33
N LYS A 256 31.90 -20.21 20.07
CA LYS A 256 33.33 -20.29 19.71
C LYS A 256 33.87 -21.73 19.63
N LYS A 257 33.16 -22.74 20.16
CA LYS A 257 33.59 -24.15 20.14
C LYS A 257 33.00 -24.92 18.97
N LYS A 258 31.68 -24.83 18.76
CA LYS A 258 30.96 -25.63 17.75
C LYS A 258 30.67 -24.88 16.44
N GLY A 259 30.88 -23.56 16.39
CA GLY A 259 30.31 -22.72 15.34
C GLY A 259 28.80 -22.49 15.55
N GLY A 260 28.23 -21.53 14.81
CA GLY A 260 26.84 -21.10 15.01
C GLY A 260 26.61 -20.22 16.26
N ILE A 261 25.38 -20.22 16.77
CA ILE A 261 24.90 -19.31 17.83
C ILE A 261 24.41 -20.12 19.05
N LYS A 262 24.63 -19.58 20.26
CA LYS A 262 23.93 -20.02 21.49
C LYS A 262 22.88 -19.00 21.91
N VAL A 263 21.74 -19.53 22.35
CA VAL A 263 20.71 -18.77 23.04
C VAL A 263 21.01 -18.79 24.54
N LEU A 264 21.12 -17.62 25.15
CA LEU A 264 21.29 -17.47 26.60
C LEU A 264 20.24 -16.54 27.16
N LYS A 265 19.86 -16.75 28.42
CA LYS A 265 19.08 -15.75 29.17
C LYS A 265 19.95 -14.54 29.44
N VAL A 266 19.40 -13.35 29.25
CA VAL A 266 20.08 -12.11 29.64
C VAL A 266 20.18 -12.09 31.18
N PRO A 267 21.36 -11.79 31.76
CA PRO A 267 21.51 -11.63 33.21
C PRO A 267 20.50 -10.65 33.80
N LYS A 268 19.92 -10.95 34.97
CA LYS A 268 18.82 -10.17 35.58
C LYS A 268 19.14 -8.68 35.70
N ASP A 269 20.39 -8.35 36.01
CA ASP A 269 20.88 -6.97 36.13
C ASP A 269 20.96 -6.22 34.79
N LYS A 270 20.93 -6.92 33.65
CA LYS A 270 20.96 -6.36 32.29
C LYS A 270 19.60 -6.32 31.59
N GLN A 271 18.60 -7.08 32.05
CA GLN A 271 17.32 -7.22 31.34
C GLN A 271 16.59 -5.90 31.15
N ASN A 272 16.57 -5.06 32.19
CA ASN A 272 15.90 -3.75 32.20
C ASN A 272 16.86 -2.56 32.06
N LYS A 273 18.16 -2.83 31.80
CA LYS A 273 19.13 -1.75 31.52
C LYS A 273 19.01 -1.30 30.07
N ARG A 274 19.26 -0.02 29.86
CA ARG A 274 19.44 0.60 28.54
C ARG A 274 20.63 -0.06 27.82
N VAL A 275 20.44 -0.47 26.56
CA VAL A 275 21.47 -1.13 25.74
C VAL A 275 22.52 -0.15 25.22
N LEU A 276 22.08 0.96 24.61
CA LEU A 276 22.96 1.90 23.94
C LEU A 276 23.33 3.07 24.83
N THR A 277 24.60 3.43 24.86
CA THR A 277 25.09 4.67 25.48
C THR A 277 24.81 5.88 24.58
N ASN A 278 24.97 7.10 25.10
CA ASN A 278 24.80 8.31 24.30
C ASN A 278 25.86 8.42 23.18
N SER A 279 27.11 8.05 23.47
CA SER A 279 28.19 8.03 22.47
C SER A 279 27.90 7.05 21.32
N GLU A 280 27.37 5.87 21.62
CA GLU A 280 26.99 4.89 20.59
C GLU A 280 25.79 5.37 19.76
N LEU A 281 24.80 6.03 20.38
CA LEU A 281 23.69 6.65 19.65
C LEU A 281 24.17 7.78 18.72
N GLU A 282 25.11 8.60 19.16
CA GLU A 282 25.69 9.66 18.33
C GLU A 282 26.44 9.10 17.12
N GLN A 283 27.21 8.01 17.31
CA GLN A 283 27.86 7.31 16.20
C GLN A 283 26.83 6.77 15.19
N LEU A 284 25.77 6.12 15.67
CA LEU A 284 24.70 5.59 14.83
C LEU A 284 23.93 6.71 14.10
N TYR A 285 23.68 7.84 14.76
CA TYR A 285 23.07 9.03 14.17
C TYR A 285 23.89 9.57 12.99
N LYS A 286 25.21 9.75 13.19
CA LYS A 286 26.12 10.21 12.12
C LYS A 286 26.14 9.25 10.93
N LEU A 287 26.15 7.94 11.20
CA LEU A 287 26.10 6.90 10.15
C LEU A 287 24.76 6.89 9.40
N ALA A 288 23.65 7.04 10.12
CA ALA A 288 22.30 7.12 9.56
C ALA A 288 22.16 8.30 8.58
N LEU A 289 22.66 9.48 8.96
CA LEU A 289 22.69 10.65 8.07
C LEU A 289 23.57 10.41 6.84
N LYS A 290 24.76 9.81 7.00
CA LYS A 290 25.65 9.51 5.87
C LYS A 290 24.99 8.54 4.89
N LEU A 291 24.29 7.52 5.38
CA LEU A 291 23.50 6.59 4.57
C LEU A 291 22.40 7.31 3.79
N GLU A 292 21.51 8.03 4.48
CA GLU A 292 20.39 8.74 3.81
C GLU A 292 20.88 9.77 2.79
N ASN A 293 21.92 10.52 3.13
CA ASN A 293 22.52 11.53 2.23
C ASN A 293 23.16 10.90 1.00
N HIS A 294 23.72 9.70 1.09
CA HIS A 294 24.30 9.00 -0.04
C HIS A 294 23.23 8.41 -0.97
N TYR A 295 22.26 7.69 -0.39
CA TYR A 295 21.22 7.00 -1.15
C TYR A 295 20.09 7.91 -1.62
N LYS A 296 20.00 9.14 -1.08
CA LYS A 296 18.94 10.14 -1.36
C LYS A 296 17.51 9.61 -1.12
N LYS A 297 17.40 8.59 -0.27
CA LYS A 297 16.15 7.93 0.11
C LYS A 297 16.25 7.48 1.57
N PRO A 298 15.13 7.46 2.32
CA PRO A 298 15.11 6.87 3.64
C PRO A 298 15.64 5.44 3.66
N GLN A 299 16.49 5.12 4.65
CA GLN A 299 17.15 3.83 4.78
C GLN A 299 16.69 3.08 6.02
N ASP A 300 16.51 1.77 5.87
CA ASP A 300 16.50 0.76 6.92
C ASP A 300 17.90 0.12 6.93
N PHE A 301 18.61 0.17 8.06
CA PHE A 301 19.97 -0.33 8.19
C PHE A 301 20.17 -1.20 9.43
N GLU A 302 20.95 -2.25 9.28
CA GLU A 302 21.33 -3.15 10.37
C GLU A 302 22.73 -2.81 10.87
N TRP A 303 22.90 -2.81 12.20
CA TRP A 303 24.15 -2.43 12.84
C TRP A 303 24.52 -3.38 13.99
N THR A 304 25.81 -3.39 14.30
CA THR A 304 26.39 -4.17 15.38
C THR A 304 27.53 -3.43 16.06
N ILE A 305 27.75 -3.67 17.35
CA ILE A 305 28.82 -3.07 18.14
C ILE A 305 29.70 -4.17 18.74
N GLU A 306 31.00 -4.06 18.50
CA GLU A 306 32.05 -4.90 19.08
C GLU A 306 33.08 -3.96 19.72
N LYS A 307 33.29 -4.07 21.04
CA LYS A 307 34.24 -3.24 21.80
C LYS A 307 34.07 -1.73 21.56
N GLY A 308 32.81 -1.25 21.54
CA GLY A 308 32.46 0.15 21.34
C GLY A 308 32.56 0.68 19.90
N LYS A 309 32.99 -0.16 18.94
CA LYS A 309 33.04 0.21 17.51
C LYS A 309 31.78 -0.25 16.80
N VAL A 310 31.09 0.70 16.15
CA VAL A 310 29.90 0.43 15.33
C VAL A 310 30.31 -0.10 13.96
N TYR A 311 29.64 -1.16 13.51
CA TYR A 311 29.70 -1.68 12.16
C TYR A 311 28.31 -1.71 11.53
N LEU A 312 28.22 -1.34 10.25
CA LEU A 312 27.03 -1.51 9.43
C LEU A 312 27.11 -2.84 8.69
N VAL A 313 26.05 -3.65 8.78
CA VAL A 313 26.01 -5.01 8.20
C VAL A 313 24.98 -5.17 7.10
N GLN A 314 24.02 -4.25 6.98
CA GLN A 314 23.06 -4.19 5.88
C GLN A 314 22.45 -2.78 5.76
N THR A 315 22.03 -2.39 4.56
CA THR A 315 21.15 -1.24 4.34
C THR A 315 20.23 -1.52 3.15
N ARG A 316 19.04 -0.93 3.16
CA ARG A 316 18.09 -0.96 2.05
C ARG A 316 17.14 0.26 2.11
N PRO A 317 16.58 0.68 0.96
CA PRO A 317 15.60 1.77 0.95
C PRO A 317 14.29 1.35 1.64
N ILE A 318 13.67 2.27 2.37
CA ILE A 318 12.29 2.09 2.88
C ILE A 318 11.32 2.37 1.73
N THR A 319 10.57 1.36 1.32
CA THR A 319 9.63 1.42 0.18
C THR A 319 8.23 1.88 0.60
N VAL A 320 7.80 1.51 1.80
CA VAL A 320 6.49 1.91 2.35
C VAL A 320 6.68 3.03 3.37
N ILE A 321 6.27 4.24 3.01
CA ILE A 321 6.27 5.41 3.88
C ILE A 321 4.82 5.80 4.14
N TYR A 322 4.33 5.62 5.36
CA TYR A 322 3.00 6.08 5.74
C TYR A 322 3.01 7.58 5.91
N GLU A 323 2.29 8.31 5.06
CA GLU A 323 1.96 9.69 5.38
C GLU A 323 0.96 9.71 6.54
N LYS A 324 1.33 10.39 7.62
CA LYS A 324 0.47 10.62 8.78
C LYS A 324 -0.79 11.35 8.32
N LYS A 325 -1.86 10.60 8.05
CA LYS A 325 -3.22 11.13 8.05
C LYS A 325 -3.51 11.66 9.46
N GLU A 326 -4.18 12.82 9.51
CA GLU A 326 -4.47 13.60 10.71
C GLU A 326 -4.76 12.73 11.93
N THR A 327 -4.08 13.03 13.04
CA THR A 327 -4.17 12.28 14.29
C THR A 327 -5.56 12.40 14.88
N ALA A 328 -6.29 11.30 14.81
CA ALA A 328 -7.28 10.97 15.81
C ALA A 328 -6.57 10.78 17.15
N GLU A 329 -6.87 11.64 18.13
CA GLU A 329 -6.39 11.48 19.50
C GLU A 329 -7.52 10.90 20.36
N VAL A 330 -7.18 9.90 21.16
CA VAL A 330 -8.06 9.42 22.23
C VAL A 330 -7.80 10.29 23.46
N GLU A 331 -8.63 11.32 23.66
CA GLU A 331 -8.58 12.17 24.86
C GLU A 331 -9.46 11.59 25.98
N GLY A 332 -9.03 11.75 27.23
CA GLY A 332 -9.85 11.47 28.42
C GLY A 332 -9.98 10.00 28.87
N VAL A 333 -9.54 9.01 28.08
CA VAL A 333 -9.62 7.59 28.47
C VAL A 333 -8.24 7.02 28.78
N LYS A 334 -8.09 6.38 29.94
CA LYS A 334 -6.83 5.74 30.35
C LYS A 334 -6.61 4.43 29.58
N PRO A 335 -5.45 4.23 28.93
CA PRO A 335 -5.15 2.97 28.26
C PRO A 335 -5.02 1.82 29.27
N ILE A 336 -5.52 0.64 28.90
CA ILE A 336 -5.38 -0.59 29.69
C ILE A 336 -4.04 -1.29 29.44
N LEU A 337 -3.47 -1.08 28.26
CA LEU A 337 -2.17 -1.58 27.84
C LEU A 337 -1.46 -0.54 26.96
N GLN A 338 -0.14 -0.59 26.97
CA GLN A 338 0.70 0.21 26.10
C GLN A 338 1.86 -0.65 25.57
N GLY A 339 2.14 -0.50 24.29
CA GLY A 339 3.26 -1.13 23.59
C GLY A 339 3.86 -0.17 22.57
N LEU A 340 4.54 -0.73 21.57
CA LEU A 340 5.12 0.01 20.45
C LEU A 340 4.09 0.16 19.33
N ALA A 341 3.97 1.38 18.80
CA ALA A 341 3.16 1.74 17.63
C ALA A 341 3.73 1.09 16.36
N ALA A 342 3.33 -0.14 16.03
CA ALA A 342 3.92 -0.91 14.95
C ALA A 342 3.32 -0.60 13.58
N SER A 343 2.00 -0.49 13.50
CA SER A 343 1.28 -0.13 12.27
C SER A 343 0.20 0.89 12.60
N PRO A 344 0.16 2.04 11.88
CA PRO A 344 -0.70 3.16 12.21
C PRO A 344 -2.18 2.89 11.99
N GLY A 345 -3.03 3.69 12.62
CA GLY A 345 -4.48 3.65 12.48
C GLY A 345 -5.20 3.45 13.82
N ILE A 346 -6.52 3.54 13.80
CA ILE A 346 -7.36 3.16 14.93
C ILE A 346 -8.28 2.03 14.50
N ALA A 347 -8.27 0.94 15.26
CA ALA A 347 -9.11 -0.23 15.02
C ALA A 347 -9.96 -0.55 16.24
N GLN A 348 -11.17 -1.04 16.01
CA GLN A 348 -12.09 -1.47 17.06
C GLN A 348 -12.62 -2.84 16.72
N GLY A 349 -12.65 -3.74 17.69
CA GLY A 349 -13.10 -5.10 17.44
C GLY A 349 -13.06 -5.99 18.68
N VAL A 350 -13.66 -7.17 18.53
CA VAL A 350 -13.74 -8.17 19.59
C VAL A 350 -12.43 -8.92 19.69
N ILE A 351 -11.89 -9.04 20.90
CA ILE A 351 -10.65 -9.76 21.17
C ILE A 351 -10.82 -11.25 20.87
N LYS A 352 -9.84 -11.78 20.15
CA LYS A 352 -9.59 -13.21 19.98
C LYS A 352 -8.16 -13.53 20.40
N ILE A 353 -8.00 -14.20 21.54
CA ILE A 353 -6.71 -14.64 22.06
C ILE A 353 -6.30 -15.94 21.39
N ILE A 354 -5.25 -15.89 20.58
CA ILE A 354 -4.73 -17.02 19.82
C ILE A 354 -3.43 -17.51 20.45
N LYS A 355 -3.43 -18.74 20.99
CA LYS A 355 -2.23 -19.34 21.60
C LYS A 355 -1.36 -20.11 20.60
N SER A 356 -1.95 -20.58 19.50
CA SER A 356 -1.24 -21.35 18.47
C SER A 356 -1.86 -21.17 17.08
N PRO A 357 -1.11 -21.42 15.98
CA PRO A 357 -1.63 -21.37 14.61
C PRO A 357 -2.87 -22.25 14.36
N LYS A 358 -3.08 -23.30 15.15
CA LYS A 358 -4.25 -24.19 15.00
C LYS A 358 -5.58 -23.49 15.32
N GLU A 359 -5.53 -22.38 16.04
CA GLU A 359 -6.72 -21.63 16.47
C GLU A 359 -7.04 -20.45 15.55
N LEU A 360 -6.30 -20.27 14.45
CA LEU A 360 -6.47 -19.12 13.54
C LEU A 360 -7.85 -19.05 12.88
N SER A 361 -8.58 -20.15 12.82
CA SER A 361 -9.98 -20.20 12.36
C SER A 361 -10.94 -19.43 13.27
N LYS A 362 -10.56 -19.14 14.53
CA LYS A 362 -11.36 -18.32 15.46
C LYS A 362 -11.48 -16.85 15.03
N ILE A 363 -10.54 -16.37 14.21
CA ILE A 363 -10.48 -14.96 13.76
C ILE A 363 -11.45 -14.74 12.60
N LYS A 364 -12.47 -13.92 12.83
CA LYS A 364 -13.42 -13.45 11.82
C LYS A 364 -13.06 -12.03 11.35
N GLN A 365 -13.73 -11.59 10.28
CA GLN A 365 -13.54 -10.24 9.75
C GLN A 365 -13.91 -9.20 10.83
N GLY A 366 -12.98 -8.29 11.12
CA GLY A 366 -13.20 -7.22 12.10
C GLY A 366 -12.79 -7.54 13.55
N ASP A 367 -12.35 -8.77 13.84
CA ASP A 367 -11.84 -9.14 15.17
C ASP A 367 -10.48 -8.51 15.46
N ILE A 368 -10.11 -8.41 16.74
CA ILE A 368 -8.78 -8.05 17.21
C ILE A 368 -8.00 -9.32 17.57
N LEU A 369 -6.91 -9.59 16.83
CA LEU A 369 -6.03 -10.72 17.09
C LEU A 369 -5.07 -10.39 18.22
N VAL A 370 -5.14 -11.13 19.32
CA VAL A 370 -4.21 -11.01 20.46
C VAL A 370 -3.39 -12.28 20.57
N THR A 371 -2.06 -12.17 20.57
CA THR A 371 -1.18 -13.35 20.70
C THR A 371 0.15 -13.00 21.35
N LYS A 372 0.95 -14.00 21.70
CA LYS A 372 2.29 -13.77 22.25
C LYS A 372 3.21 -13.17 21.19
N MET A 373 3.25 -13.80 20.03
CA MET A 373 4.03 -13.42 18.85
C MET A 373 3.40 -14.05 17.60
N THR A 374 3.51 -13.40 16.44
CA THR A 374 3.02 -13.94 15.17
C THR A 374 4.13 -14.62 14.38
N ASN A 375 3.77 -15.58 13.53
CA ASN A 375 4.66 -16.18 12.53
C ASN A 375 3.95 -16.16 11.14
N PRO A 376 4.59 -16.63 10.06
CA PRO A 376 3.99 -16.61 8.71
C PRO A 376 2.64 -17.32 8.58
N ASP A 377 2.35 -18.32 9.42
CA ASP A 377 1.07 -19.04 9.39
C ASP A 377 -0.10 -18.13 9.79
N PHE A 378 0.17 -17.03 10.52
CA PHE A 378 -0.85 -16.07 10.96
C PHE A 378 -1.33 -15.15 9.83
N VAL A 379 -0.59 -15.03 8.71
CA VAL A 379 -0.89 -14.06 7.63
C VAL A 379 -2.35 -14.13 7.15
N PRO A 380 -2.96 -15.30 6.89
CA PRO A 380 -4.36 -15.36 6.48
C PRO A 380 -5.33 -14.80 7.53
N ALA A 381 -5.03 -14.99 8.82
CA ALA A 381 -5.85 -14.44 9.91
C ALA A 381 -5.59 -12.95 10.13
N MET A 382 -4.34 -12.50 9.99
CA MET A 382 -3.96 -11.08 10.06
C MET A 382 -4.72 -10.26 9.03
N LYS A 383 -4.91 -10.78 7.80
CA LYS A 383 -5.73 -10.13 6.76
C LYS A 383 -7.20 -9.94 7.14
N ARG A 384 -7.75 -10.81 7.99
CA ARG A 384 -9.15 -10.72 8.44
C ARG A 384 -9.32 -9.82 9.66
N ALA A 385 -8.29 -9.72 10.49
CA ALA A 385 -8.33 -8.93 11.71
C ALA A 385 -8.43 -7.42 11.41
N ALA A 386 -9.22 -6.68 12.20
CA ALA A 386 -9.21 -5.22 12.18
C ALA A 386 -7.93 -4.64 12.81
N GLY A 387 -7.33 -5.37 13.75
CA GLY A 387 -6.08 -4.97 14.37
C GLY A 387 -5.44 -6.10 15.17
N ILE A 388 -4.16 -5.91 15.51
CA ILE A 388 -3.29 -6.93 16.09
C ILE A 388 -2.59 -6.38 17.33
N ILE A 389 -2.56 -7.18 18.40
CA ILE A 389 -1.84 -6.88 19.64
C ILE A 389 -0.92 -8.06 19.97
N THR A 390 0.37 -7.80 20.19
CA THR A 390 1.32 -8.82 20.66
C THR A 390 1.97 -8.50 21.99
N ASP A 391 2.25 -9.54 22.79
CA ASP A 391 3.04 -9.40 24.02
C ASP A 391 4.50 -9.06 23.72
N GLU A 392 5.07 -9.70 22.71
CA GLU A 392 6.47 -9.59 22.32
C GLU A 392 6.61 -9.02 20.90
N GLY A 393 7.75 -8.36 20.63
CA GLY A 393 8.12 -7.88 19.30
C GLY A 393 8.48 -6.39 19.26
N GLY A 394 9.42 -6.03 18.39
CA GLY A 394 9.79 -4.65 18.06
C GLY A 394 9.19 -4.17 16.74
N GLN A 395 9.66 -3.01 16.24
CA GLN A 395 9.22 -2.45 14.95
C GLN A 395 9.63 -3.31 13.75
N THR A 396 10.58 -4.22 13.92
CA THR A 396 11.04 -5.19 12.92
C THR A 396 10.39 -6.57 13.08
N SER A 397 9.50 -6.75 14.05
CA SER A 397 8.84 -8.05 14.27
C SER A 397 7.98 -8.45 13.07
N HIS A 398 7.76 -9.76 12.92
CA HIS A 398 6.85 -10.29 11.89
C HIS A 398 5.47 -9.60 11.94
N ALA A 399 4.93 -9.40 13.14
CA ALA A 399 3.67 -8.70 13.33
C ALA A 399 3.74 -7.28 12.78
N ALA A 400 4.77 -6.51 13.10
CA ALA A 400 4.92 -5.12 12.67
C ALA A 400 5.07 -4.99 11.14
N ILE A 401 5.96 -5.79 10.53
CA ILE A 401 6.24 -5.73 9.09
C ILE A 401 5.00 -6.08 8.28
N VAL A 402 4.41 -7.26 8.55
CA VAL A 402 3.27 -7.75 7.77
C VAL A 402 2.03 -6.89 8.02
N SER A 403 1.80 -6.40 9.24
CA SER A 403 0.63 -5.54 9.50
C SER A 403 0.73 -4.22 8.75
N ARG A 404 1.93 -3.65 8.60
CA ARG A 404 2.15 -2.50 7.72
C ARG A 404 1.80 -2.85 6.28
N GLU A 405 2.44 -3.89 5.72
CA GLU A 405 2.20 -4.31 4.33
C GLU A 405 0.70 -4.57 4.03
N LEU A 406 -0.06 -5.08 5.01
CA LEU A 406 -1.49 -5.35 4.89
C LEU A 406 -2.40 -4.15 5.24
N GLY A 407 -1.85 -3.05 5.77
CA GLY A 407 -2.63 -1.90 6.25
C GLY A 407 -3.46 -2.19 7.51
N VAL A 408 -3.09 -3.19 8.31
CA VAL A 408 -3.78 -3.59 9.54
C VAL A 408 -3.16 -2.86 10.73
N VAL A 409 -3.99 -2.30 11.62
CA VAL A 409 -3.52 -1.56 12.82
C VAL A 409 -2.82 -2.51 13.78
N CYS A 410 -1.65 -2.13 14.31
CA CYS A 410 -0.83 -3.05 15.10
C CYS A 410 -0.08 -2.38 16.26
N VAL A 411 -0.17 -3.02 17.44
CA VAL A 411 0.60 -2.67 18.64
C VAL A 411 1.37 -3.89 19.12
N VAL A 412 2.69 -3.78 19.24
CA VAL A 412 3.57 -4.90 19.61
C VAL A 412 4.29 -4.63 20.92
N GLY A 413 4.80 -5.68 21.57
CA GLY A 413 5.64 -5.50 22.77
C GLY A 413 4.88 -5.03 24.01
N THR A 414 3.60 -5.37 24.13
CA THR A 414 2.75 -4.98 25.29
C THR A 414 3.07 -5.72 26.59
N LYS A 415 3.93 -6.75 26.52
CA LYS A 415 4.40 -7.64 27.61
C LYS A 415 3.35 -8.55 28.25
N GLU A 416 2.09 -8.12 28.33
CA GLU A 416 1.06 -8.78 29.13
C GLU A 416 -0.35 -8.75 28.52
N ALA A 417 -0.50 -8.43 27.23
CA ALA A 417 -1.81 -8.43 26.56
C ALA A 417 -2.53 -9.77 26.66
N THR A 418 -1.85 -10.90 26.44
CA THR A 418 -2.48 -12.23 26.52
C THR A 418 -2.97 -12.60 27.92
N LYS A 419 -2.49 -11.88 28.96
CA LYS A 419 -2.88 -12.09 30.37
C LYS A 419 -3.93 -11.08 30.86
N LYS A 420 -3.80 -9.82 30.46
CA LYS A 420 -4.70 -8.73 30.88
C LYS A 420 -5.99 -8.66 30.08
N LEU A 421 -5.92 -8.98 28.78
CA LEU A 421 -7.11 -9.00 27.92
C LEU A 421 -7.88 -10.30 28.11
N LYS A 422 -9.20 -10.24 27.91
CA LYS A 422 -10.08 -11.40 27.98
C LYS A 422 -10.75 -11.62 26.63
N ASP A 423 -10.85 -12.88 26.25
CA ASP A 423 -11.46 -13.29 25.00
C ASP A 423 -12.92 -12.81 24.93
N GLY A 424 -13.36 -12.31 23.76
CA GLY A 424 -14.72 -11.82 23.57
C GLY A 424 -14.98 -10.38 24.02
N ASN A 425 -14.06 -9.70 24.72
CA ASN A 425 -14.23 -8.28 25.03
C ASN A 425 -13.95 -7.39 23.82
N LEU A 426 -14.68 -6.28 23.73
CA LEU A 426 -14.44 -5.24 22.74
C LEU A 426 -13.27 -4.34 23.20
N VAL A 427 -12.38 -3.99 22.28
CA VAL A 427 -11.29 -3.02 22.54
C VAL A 427 -11.11 -2.05 21.38
N THR A 428 -10.47 -0.92 21.70
CA THR A 428 -9.97 0.04 20.72
C THR A 428 -8.44 0.03 20.73
N ILE A 429 -7.83 -0.10 19.57
CA ILE A 429 -6.38 -0.03 19.35
C ILE A 429 -6.06 1.31 18.72
N ASP A 430 -5.17 2.07 19.34
CA ASP A 430 -4.52 3.24 18.76
C ASP A 430 -3.10 2.85 18.33
N GLY A 431 -2.97 2.48 17.05
CA GLY A 431 -1.71 2.11 16.42
C GLY A 431 -0.78 3.30 16.16
N TYR A 432 -1.24 4.54 16.27
CA TYR A 432 -0.38 5.72 16.18
C TYR A 432 0.45 5.90 17.45
N ASN A 433 -0.16 5.68 18.61
CA ASN A 433 0.49 5.91 19.92
C ASN A 433 0.85 4.61 20.66
N GLY A 434 0.54 3.45 20.09
CA GLY A 434 0.84 2.15 20.70
C GLY A 434 -0.04 1.86 21.92
N LYS A 435 -1.27 2.37 21.96
CA LYS A 435 -2.16 2.28 23.13
C LYS A 435 -3.34 1.36 22.84
N VAL A 436 -3.80 0.65 23.87
CA VAL A 436 -5.00 -0.19 23.80
C VAL A 436 -5.94 0.23 24.92
N TYR A 437 -7.22 0.32 24.60
CA TYR A 437 -8.26 0.74 25.51
C TYR A 437 -9.40 -0.28 25.57
N LEU A 438 -10.05 -0.37 26.73
CA LEU A 438 -11.21 -1.23 26.90
C LEU A 438 -12.45 -0.61 26.24
N GLY A 439 -13.22 -1.40 25.53
CA GLY A 439 -14.46 -0.99 24.89
C GLY A 439 -14.27 -0.21 23.59
N LYS A 440 -15.40 0.27 23.06
CA LYS A 440 -15.45 1.17 21.92
C LYS A 440 -15.23 2.59 22.42
N ILE A 441 -14.19 3.25 21.95
CA ILE A 441 -13.94 4.66 22.25
C ILE A 441 -14.50 5.52 21.12
N GLU A 442 -15.20 6.59 21.47
CA GLU A 442 -15.50 7.64 20.50
C GLU A 442 -14.21 8.36 20.13
N ILE A 443 -13.84 8.22 18.87
CA ILE A 443 -12.63 8.82 18.34
C ILE A 443 -12.94 10.29 18.09
N ALA A 444 -12.40 11.18 18.90
CA ALA A 444 -12.36 12.60 18.59
C ALA A 444 -11.44 12.77 17.37
N ARG A 445 -12.03 12.86 16.18
CA ARG A 445 -11.30 13.45 15.05
C ARG A 445 -11.01 14.88 15.47
N LYS A 446 -9.73 15.26 15.52
CA LYS A 446 -9.35 16.67 15.41
C LYS A 446 -9.80 17.11 14.03
N GLU A 447 -11.07 17.49 13.91
CA GLU A 447 -11.51 18.32 12.80
C GLU A 447 -10.67 19.58 12.91
N GLU A 448 -9.81 19.83 11.91
CA GLU A 448 -9.36 21.18 11.68
C GLU A 448 -10.62 22.04 11.62
N LYS A 449 -10.80 22.95 12.58
CA LYS A 449 -11.94 23.86 12.60
C LYS A 449 -11.76 24.84 11.44
N TYR A 450 -12.23 24.43 10.28
CA TYR A 450 -12.42 25.31 9.15
C TYR A 450 -13.64 26.17 9.44
N GLU A 451 -13.43 27.48 9.58
CA GLU A 451 -14.56 28.40 9.55
C GLU A 451 -15.25 28.30 8.20
N TYR A 452 -16.59 28.27 8.22
CA TYR A 452 -17.35 28.27 6.98
C TYR A 452 -17.13 29.58 6.24
N VAL A 453 -16.56 29.50 5.04
CA VAL A 453 -16.39 30.66 4.14
C VAL A 453 -17.34 30.52 2.96
N LYS A 454 -18.17 31.53 2.72
CA LYS A 454 -19.00 31.59 1.52
C LYS A 454 -18.12 31.79 0.29
N THR A 455 -18.17 30.86 -0.65
CA THR A 455 -17.40 30.88 -1.91
C THR A 455 -18.33 31.08 -3.11
N LYS A 456 -17.80 31.60 -4.22
CA LYS A 456 -18.52 31.73 -5.49
C LYS A 456 -18.52 30.42 -6.30
N THR A 457 -17.37 29.77 -6.37
CA THR A 457 -17.22 28.39 -6.83
C THR A 457 -17.82 27.47 -5.76
N LYS A 458 -18.77 26.64 -6.16
CA LYS A 458 -19.51 25.77 -5.26
C LYS A 458 -18.70 24.52 -4.91
N VAL A 459 -18.84 24.04 -3.69
CA VAL A 459 -18.24 22.78 -3.22
C VAL A 459 -19.36 21.77 -3.00
N TYR A 460 -19.45 20.81 -3.90
CA TYR A 460 -20.40 19.71 -3.85
C TYR A 460 -19.76 18.45 -3.29
N ILE A 461 -20.61 17.46 -2.96
CA ILE A 461 -20.15 16.11 -2.59
C ILE A 461 -20.42 15.08 -3.68
N ASN A 462 -19.57 14.05 -3.71
CA ASN A 462 -19.80 12.79 -4.40
C ASN A 462 -20.58 11.85 -3.46
N LEU A 463 -21.71 11.29 -3.93
CA LEU A 463 -22.54 10.39 -3.13
C LEU A 463 -22.96 9.16 -3.97
N GLY A 464 -22.50 7.97 -3.57
CA GLY A 464 -22.86 6.71 -4.23
C GLY A 464 -24.03 6.00 -3.58
N GLU A 465 -24.07 5.99 -2.26
CA GLU A 465 -25.07 5.27 -1.48
C GLU A 465 -26.15 6.24 -0.98
N PRO A 466 -27.43 6.06 -1.39
CA PRO A 466 -28.53 6.90 -0.91
C PRO A 466 -28.66 6.93 0.61
N GLU A 467 -28.27 5.84 1.29
CA GLU A 467 -28.35 5.73 2.75
C GLU A 467 -27.40 6.64 3.52
N LEU A 468 -26.32 7.08 2.87
CA LEU A 468 -25.39 8.03 3.46
C LEU A 468 -25.89 9.48 3.37
N ALA A 469 -26.98 9.76 2.65
CA ALA A 469 -27.50 11.11 2.48
C ALA A 469 -27.88 11.77 3.82
N GLU A 470 -28.55 11.02 4.70
CA GLU A 470 -28.99 11.50 6.01
C GLU A 470 -27.80 11.92 6.89
N ARG A 471 -26.69 11.18 6.80
CA ARG A 471 -25.46 11.48 7.54
C ARG A 471 -24.83 12.81 7.13
N TYR A 472 -24.98 13.21 5.87
CA TYR A 472 -24.32 14.38 5.31
C TYR A 472 -25.28 15.56 5.08
N LYS A 473 -26.54 15.46 5.52
CA LYS A 473 -27.53 16.54 5.33
C LYS A 473 -27.06 17.86 5.98
N ASP A 474 -26.42 17.77 7.14
CA ASP A 474 -25.96 18.94 7.90
C ASP A 474 -24.55 19.40 7.49
N LEU A 475 -23.90 18.67 6.58
CA LEU A 475 -22.62 19.06 6.02
C LEU A 475 -22.79 20.35 5.22
N LYS A 476 -21.90 21.32 5.44
CA LYS A 476 -21.91 22.64 4.78
C LYS A 476 -21.43 22.59 3.33
N CYS A 477 -21.90 21.61 2.55
CA CYS A 477 -21.73 21.53 1.11
C CYS A 477 -22.86 22.27 0.37
N ASP A 478 -22.58 22.67 -0.86
CA ASP A 478 -23.51 23.43 -1.71
C ASP A 478 -24.48 22.53 -2.50
N GLY A 479 -24.41 21.19 -2.32
CA GLY A 479 -25.19 20.19 -3.05
C GLY A 479 -24.43 18.90 -3.34
N VAL A 480 -25.02 18.05 -4.18
CA VAL A 480 -24.43 16.77 -4.63
C VAL A 480 -24.05 16.92 -6.11
N GLY A 481 -22.75 16.86 -6.40
CA GLY A 481 -22.21 17.10 -7.73
C GLY A 481 -22.06 15.83 -8.56
N LEU A 482 -22.14 14.67 -7.90
CA LEU A 482 -22.18 13.36 -8.52
C LEU A 482 -22.97 12.40 -7.63
N MET A 483 -24.23 12.15 -7.97
CA MET A 483 -25.01 11.03 -7.44
C MET A 483 -24.94 9.86 -8.41
N ARG A 484 -24.47 8.71 -7.94
CA ARG A 484 -24.21 7.52 -8.75
C ARG A 484 -25.39 6.54 -8.73
N ALA A 485 -25.76 6.00 -9.88
CA ALA A 485 -26.89 5.09 -10.05
C ALA A 485 -26.58 3.63 -9.65
N GLU A 486 -25.29 3.27 -9.60
CA GLU A 486 -24.83 1.89 -9.53
C GLU A 486 -25.35 1.14 -8.28
N PHE A 487 -25.38 1.79 -7.11
CA PHE A 487 -25.91 1.16 -5.90
C PHE A 487 -27.40 0.85 -5.98
N MET A 488 -28.19 1.72 -6.62
CA MET A 488 -29.62 1.46 -6.85
C MET A 488 -29.82 0.30 -7.83
N ALA A 489 -28.98 0.21 -8.87
CA ALA A 489 -28.98 -0.93 -9.79
C ALA A 489 -28.63 -2.25 -9.05
N SER A 490 -27.66 -2.21 -8.13
CA SER A 490 -27.33 -3.37 -7.29
C SER A 490 -28.45 -3.75 -6.32
N GLU A 491 -29.20 -2.79 -5.77
CA GLU A 491 -30.37 -3.06 -4.92
C GLU A 491 -31.51 -3.73 -5.70
N VAL A 492 -31.72 -3.32 -6.96
CA VAL A 492 -32.65 -4.02 -7.87
C VAL A 492 -32.18 -5.45 -8.15
N GLY A 493 -30.86 -5.66 -8.30
CA GLY A 493 -30.21 -6.97 -8.37
C GLY A 493 -30.49 -7.80 -9.62
N LYS A 494 -31.18 -7.24 -10.62
CA LYS A 494 -31.58 -7.92 -11.87
C LYS A 494 -31.30 -7.06 -13.08
N HIS A 495 -30.97 -7.70 -14.19
CA HIS A 495 -30.73 -7.02 -15.46
C HIS A 495 -32.00 -6.28 -15.95
N PRO A 496 -31.93 -4.99 -16.40
CA PRO A 496 -33.11 -4.23 -16.82
C PRO A 496 -33.94 -4.91 -17.91
N LYS A 497 -33.31 -5.48 -18.96
CA LYS A 497 -34.03 -6.25 -19.99
C LYS A 497 -34.76 -7.48 -19.46
N LEU A 498 -34.24 -8.13 -18.42
CA LEU A 498 -34.93 -9.25 -17.79
C LEU A 498 -36.18 -8.77 -17.04
N LEU A 499 -36.07 -7.62 -16.36
CA LEU A 499 -37.20 -7.02 -15.66
C LEU A 499 -38.31 -6.65 -16.64
N ILE A 500 -37.98 -5.96 -17.73
CA ILE A 500 -38.95 -5.59 -18.79
C ILE A 500 -39.67 -6.83 -19.31
N LYS A 501 -38.92 -7.88 -19.66
CA LYS A 501 -39.50 -9.14 -20.18
C LYS A 501 -40.45 -9.82 -19.17
N ARG A 502 -40.28 -9.57 -17.87
CA ARG A 502 -41.10 -10.16 -16.79
C ARG A 502 -42.15 -9.19 -16.24
N GLY A 503 -42.36 -8.03 -16.86
CA GLY A 503 -43.28 -7.00 -16.36
C GLY A 503 -42.84 -6.37 -15.03
N GLY A 504 -41.53 -6.34 -14.76
CA GLY A 504 -40.91 -5.86 -13.52
C GLY A 504 -40.53 -4.38 -13.52
N ASP A 505 -41.05 -3.59 -14.44
CA ASP A 505 -40.70 -2.17 -14.66
C ASP A 505 -40.88 -1.33 -13.39
N ASP A 506 -42.00 -1.55 -12.69
CA ASP A 506 -42.32 -0.83 -11.45
C ASP A 506 -41.29 -1.09 -10.35
N LEU A 507 -40.73 -2.30 -10.28
CA LEU A 507 -39.68 -2.59 -9.29
C LEU A 507 -38.45 -1.72 -9.54
N PHE A 508 -38.02 -1.61 -10.80
CA PHE A 508 -36.88 -0.76 -11.17
C PHE A 508 -37.19 0.71 -10.89
N ILE A 509 -38.31 1.22 -11.42
CA ILE A 509 -38.70 2.63 -11.31
C ILE A 509 -38.85 3.02 -9.84
N ASN A 510 -39.52 2.20 -9.02
CA ASN A 510 -39.76 2.52 -7.61
C ASN A 510 -38.48 2.45 -6.78
N THR A 511 -37.58 1.51 -7.06
CA THR A 511 -36.30 1.39 -6.32
C THR A 511 -35.42 2.60 -6.61
N PHE A 512 -35.25 2.96 -7.88
CA PHE A 512 -34.51 4.16 -8.27
C PHE A 512 -35.16 5.43 -7.74
N ALA A 513 -36.48 5.58 -7.88
CA ALA A 513 -37.19 6.76 -7.38
C ALA A 513 -37.05 6.90 -5.86
N LYS A 514 -37.10 5.79 -5.10
CA LYS A 514 -36.90 5.80 -3.64
C LYS A 514 -35.49 6.25 -3.27
N GLY A 515 -34.46 5.74 -3.94
CA GLY A 515 -33.07 6.14 -3.72
C GLY A 515 -32.84 7.62 -4.04
N ILE A 516 -33.31 8.08 -5.22
CA ILE A 516 -33.21 9.48 -5.63
C ILE A 516 -33.98 10.40 -4.67
N GLU A 517 -35.20 10.03 -4.28
CA GLU A 517 -36.03 10.82 -3.35
C GLU A 517 -35.39 10.95 -1.96
N LYS A 518 -34.71 9.91 -1.48
CA LYS A 518 -34.00 9.95 -0.19
C LYS A 518 -32.89 11.00 -0.22
N VAL A 519 -32.08 11.03 -1.28
CA VAL A 519 -31.05 12.07 -1.46
C VAL A 519 -31.68 13.44 -1.67
N ALA A 520 -32.75 13.51 -2.47
CA ALA A 520 -33.49 14.75 -2.72
C ALA A 520 -34.00 15.40 -1.44
N LYS A 521 -34.60 14.62 -0.54
CA LYS A 521 -35.07 15.08 0.77
C LYS A 521 -33.95 15.65 1.63
N ALA A 522 -32.82 14.96 1.73
CA ALA A 522 -31.71 15.36 2.58
C ALA A 522 -31.04 16.66 2.11
N PHE A 523 -31.01 16.90 0.80
CA PHE A 523 -30.29 18.05 0.23
C PHE A 523 -31.18 19.20 -0.22
N TYR A 524 -32.50 19.05 -0.32
CA TYR A 524 -33.41 20.10 -0.78
C TYR A 524 -33.23 21.43 0.00
N PRO A 525 -33.14 22.60 -0.67
CA PRO A 525 -33.24 22.85 -2.11
C PRO A 525 -31.90 22.82 -2.88
N ARG A 526 -30.82 22.30 -2.29
CA ARG A 526 -29.48 22.24 -2.94
C ARG A 526 -29.50 21.32 -4.16
N PRO A 527 -28.80 21.66 -5.26
CA PRO A 527 -28.79 20.86 -6.49
C PRO A 527 -28.22 19.46 -6.27
N ILE A 528 -28.79 18.49 -6.99
CA ILE A 528 -28.32 17.10 -7.04
C ILE A 528 -28.13 16.73 -8.50
N VAL A 529 -26.89 16.44 -8.89
CA VAL A 529 -26.56 15.98 -10.24
C VAL A 529 -26.55 14.45 -10.24
N TYR A 530 -27.65 13.87 -10.71
CA TYR A 530 -27.81 12.43 -10.88
C TYR A 530 -27.13 11.97 -12.16
N ARG A 531 -26.12 11.08 -12.06
CA ARG A 531 -25.51 10.43 -13.21
C ARG A 531 -26.29 9.18 -13.55
N ALA A 532 -26.75 9.08 -14.79
CA ALA A 532 -27.37 7.87 -15.30
C ALA A 532 -26.45 6.65 -15.20
N LEU A 533 -27.03 5.45 -15.22
CA LEU A 533 -26.33 4.20 -14.98
C LEU A 533 -25.18 3.97 -15.98
N ASP A 534 -23.96 3.89 -15.47
CA ASP A 534 -22.74 3.81 -16.28
C ASP A 534 -22.03 2.45 -16.16
N PHE A 535 -22.80 1.36 -15.99
CA PHE A 535 -22.22 0.02 -15.96
C PHE A 535 -21.59 -0.37 -17.30
N LYS A 536 -20.45 -1.05 -17.22
CA LYS A 536 -19.81 -1.78 -18.31
C LYS A 536 -20.58 -3.08 -18.59
N THR A 537 -20.38 -3.67 -19.76
CA THR A 537 -21.02 -4.95 -20.15
C THR A 537 -20.75 -6.08 -19.16
N ASN A 538 -19.53 -6.19 -18.64
CA ASN A 538 -19.18 -7.18 -17.61
C ASN A 538 -19.92 -6.95 -16.28
N GLU A 539 -20.12 -5.70 -15.86
CA GLU A 539 -20.88 -5.37 -14.65
C GLU A 539 -22.38 -5.68 -14.81
N TYR A 540 -22.95 -5.38 -15.98
CA TYR A 540 -24.31 -5.83 -16.30
C TYR A 540 -24.42 -7.37 -16.34
N ALA A 541 -23.39 -8.07 -16.83
CA ALA A 541 -23.40 -9.52 -16.95
C ALA A 541 -23.46 -10.21 -15.58
N ASP A 542 -22.92 -9.57 -14.55
CA ASP A 542 -22.90 -10.05 -13.17
C ASP A 542 -24.27 -9.90 -12.45
N LEU A 543 -25.18 -9.07 -12.97
CA LEU A 543 -26.56 -9.01 -12.46
C LEU A 543 -27.32 -10.30 -12.77
N ALA A 544 -28.34 -10.62 -11.97
CA ALA A 544 -29.17 -11.79 -12.21
C ALA A 544 -29.83 -11.73 -13.61
N GLY A 545 -29.49 -12.71 -14.46
CA GLY A 545 -29.92 -12.80 -15.85
C GLY A 545 -29.10 -11.98 -16.86
N GLY A 546 -28.07 -11.26 -16.42
CA GLY A 546 -27.25 -10.38 -17.25
C GLY A 546 -26.48 -11.09 -18.36
N LYS A 547 -25.84 -12.23 -18.06
CA LYS A 547 -25.09 -13.05 -19.04
C LYS A 547 -25.85 -13.43 -20.31
N ARG A 548 -27.19 -13.34 -20.33
CA ARG A 548 -28.03 -13.62 -21.50
C ARG A 548 -28.12 -12.45 -22.48
N TYR A 549 -27.94 -11.23 -21.99
CA TYR A 549 -28.11 -10.00 -22.74
C TYR A 549 -26.77 -9.31 -23.02
N GLU A 550 -25.74 -9.66 -22.25
CA GLU A 550 -24.45 -8.97 -22.27
C GLU A 550 -23.40 -9.75 -23.08
N PRO A 551 -22.92 -9.19 -24.22
CA PRO A 551 -21.83 -9.79 -24.97
C PRO A 551 -20.50 -9.67 -24.21
N HIS A 552 -19.57 -10.55 -24.52
CA HIS A 552 -18.21 -10.43 -24.02
C HIS A 552 -17.45 -9.34 -24.78
N GLU A 553 -16.86 -8.39 -24.07
CA GLU A 553 -15.98 -7.36 -24.63
C GLU A 553 -14.56 -7.52 -24.09
N ASN A 554 -13.56 -7.48 -24.98
CA ASN A 554 -12.15 -7.54 -24.58
C ASN A 554 -11.71 -6.32 -23.75
N ASN A 555 -12.33 -5.15 -24.00
CA ASN A 555 -12.01 -3.90 -23.32
C ASN A 555 -13.30 -3.21 -22.82
N PRO A 556 -13.91 -3.70 -21.72
CA PRO A 556 -15.19 -3.16 -21.24
C PRO A 556 -15.14 -1.67 -20.88
N MET A 557 -13.97 -1.13 -20.56
CA MET A 557 -13.79 0.29 -20.22
C MET A 557 -14.20 1.24 -21.36
N ILE A 558 -13.88 0.90 -22.61
CA ILE A 558 -14.22 1.67 -23.82
C ILE A 558 -15.38 1.07 -24.61
N GLY A 559 -16.03 0.03 -24.06
CA GLY A 559 -17.06 -0.78 -24.70
C GLY A 559 -18.46 -0.17 -24.68
N TRP A 560 -19.46 -1.05 -24.72
CA TRP A 560 -20.87 -0.70 -24.86
C TRP A 560 -21.52 -0.26 -23.52
N ARG A 561 -21.38 1.03 -23.22
CA ARG A 561 -21.85 1.69 -21.99
C ARG A 561 -22.20 3.17 -22.19
N GLY A 562 -22.83 3.76 -21.18
CA GLY A 562 -23.21 5.18 -21.17
C GLY A 562 -24.15 5.55 -22.32
N ALA A 563 -23.94 6.72 -22.92
CA ALA A 563 -24.80 7.26 -23.97
C ALA A 563 -25.10 6.27 -25.11
N SER A 564 -24.10 5.51 -25.59
CA SER A 564 -24.31 4.57 -26.69
C SER A 564 -25.28 3.46 -26.32
N ARG A 565 -25.24 2.96 -25.07
CA ARG A 565 -26.19 1.96 -24.59
C ARG A 565 -27.60 2.51 -24.54
N TYR A 566 -27.78 3.71 -24.01
CA TYR A 566 -29.11 4.32 -23.88
C TYR A 566 -29.80 4.51 -25.24
N ILE A 567 -29.03 4.77 -26.30
CA ILE A 567 -29.55 4.94 -27.66
C ILE A 567 -29.90 3.58 -28.29
N THR A 568 -29.09 2.56 -28.03
CA THR A 568 -29.34 1.19 -28.55
C THR A 568 -30.41 0.41 -27.78
N GLU A 569 -30.62 0.74 -26.50
CA GLU A 569 -31.60 0.09 -25.61
C GLU A 569 -32.47 1.15 -24.89
N PRO A 570 -33.19 2.01 -25.63
CA PRO A 570 -33.91 3.15 -25.06
C PRO A 570 -34.95 2.72 -24.02
N GLU A 571 -35.54 1.54 -24.17
CA GLU A 571 -36.51 0.99 -23.21
C GLU A 571 -35.94 0.84 -21.80
N THR A 572 -34.64 0.54 -21.66
CA THR A 572 -33.99 0.39 -20.36
C THR A 572 -33.70 1.75 -19.72
N PHE A 573 -33.25 2.72 -20.53
CA PHE A 573 -32.98 4.08 -20.09
C PHE A 573 -34.27 4.84 -19.73
N GLU A 574 -35.36 4.58 -20.46
CA GLU A 574 -36.68 5.14 -20.15
C GLU A 574 -37.15 4.81 -18.72
N LEU A 575 -36.82 3.64 -18.17
CA LEU A 575 -37.15 3.28 -16.79
C LEU A 575 -36.47 4.24 -15.78
N GLU A 576 -35.20 4.55 -16.01
CA GLU A 576 -34.42 5.47 -15.17
C GLU A 576 -34.96 6.91 -15.28
N LEU A 577 -35.30 7.36 -16.50
CA LEU A 577 -35.92 8.66 -16.72
C LEU A 577 -37.31 8.78 -16.05
N ARG A 578 -38.12 7.71 -16.08
CA ARG A 578 -39.41 7.67 -15.38
C ARG A 578 -39.23 7.74 -13.86
N ALA A 579 -38.17 7.12 -13.32
CA ALA A 579 -37.84 7.24 -11.90
C ALA A 579 -37.49 8.70 -11.51
N ILE A 580 -36.65 9.38 -12.31
CA ILE A 580 -36.33 10.79 -12.11
C ILE A 580 -37.59 11.65 -12.20
N LYS A 581 -38.42 11.44 -13.24
CA LYS A 581 -39.68 12.16 -13.42
C LYS A 581 -40.60 11.99 -12.21
N LYS A 582 -40.75 10.77 -11.70
CA LYS A 582 -41.56 10.47 -10.51
C LYS A 582 -41.11 11.25 -9.28
N VAL A 583 -39.80 11.45 -9.09
CA VAL A 583 -39.26 12.25 -7.96
C VAL A 583 -39.47 13.74 -8.19
N ARG A 584 -39.27 14.24 -9.41
CA ARG A 584 -39.51 15.65 -9.75
C ARG A 584 -40.98 16.04 -9.64
N ASP A 585 -41.90 15.15 -10.06
CA ASP A 585 -43.35 15.36 -9.95
C ASP A 585 -43.82 15.46 -8.48
N LYS A 586 -43.02 14.97 -7.51
CA LYS A 586 -43.24 15.17 -6.07
C LYS A 586 -42.73 16.52 -5.53
N GLY A 587 -42.16 17.38 -6.38
CA GLY A 587 -41.67 18.71 -6.03
C GLY A 587 -40.15 18.85 -5.87
N TYR A 588 -39.37 17.78 -6.05
CA TYR A 588 -37.90 17.82 -5.98
C TYR A 588 -37.29 18.29 -7.30
N ASP A 589 -37.50 19.56 -7.63
CA ASP A 589 -37.02 20.19 -8.87
C ASP A 589 -35.50 20.43 -8.92
N ASN A 590 -34.79 20.16 -7.83
CA ASN A 590 -33.34 20.24 -7.67
C ASN A 590 -32.57 19.02 -8.20
N VAL A 591 -33.25 17.97 -8.69
CA VAL A 591 -32.62 16.77 -9.27
C VAL A 591 -32.36 16.96 -10.77
N TYR A 592 -31.10 17.07 -11.16
CA TYR A 592 -30.63 17.22 -12.54
C TYR A 592 -30.15 15.88 -13.10
N LEU A 593 -30.18 15.72 -14.42
CA LEU A 593 -29.69 14.53 -15.10
C LEU A 593 -28.33 14.79 -15.74
N MET A 594 -27.39 13.87 -15.55
CA MET A 594 -26.09 13.84 -16.20
C MET A 594 -25.91 12.55 -17.00
N ILE A 595 -25.55 12.70 -18.27
CA ILE A 595 -25.32 11.58 -19.20
C ILE A 595 -23.82 11.23 -19.22
N PRO A 596 -23.42 10.03 -18.79
CA PRO A 596 -22.04 9.56 -18.90
C PRO A 596 -21.67 9.12 -20.33
N PHE A 597 -20.38 9.11 -20.59
CA PHE A 597 -19.72 8.49 -21.74
C PHE A 597 -20.26 8.94 -23.12
N VAL A 598 -20.58 10.23 -23.24
CA VAL A 598 -21.01 10.85 -24.51
C VAL A 598 -19.79 11.06 -25.41
N ARG A 599 -19.75 10.40 -26.57
CA ARG A 599 -18.60 10.42 -27.50
C ARG A 599 -18.78 11.43 -28.62
N THR A 600 -19.99 11.61 -29.09
CA THR A 600 -20.30 12.35 -30.32
C THR A 600 -21.53 13.24 -30.16
N LEU A 601 -21.65 14.22 -31.06
CA LEU A 601 -22.71 15.21 -31.04
C LEU A 601 -24.10 14.60 -31.34
N TRP A 602 -24.17 13.61 -32.21
CA TRP A 602 -25.43 12.96 -32.58
C TRP A 602 -25.96 12.07 -31.44
N GLU A 603 -25.08 11.47 -30.62
CA GLU A 603 -25.51 10.73 -29.44
C GLU A 603 -26.31 11.64 -28.49
N LEU A 604 -25.85 12.86 -28.25
CA LEU A 604 -26.60 13.81 -27.42
C LEU A 604 -27.96 14.16 -28.03
N ASP A 605 -28.06 14.29 -29.35
CA ASP A 605 -29.33 14.58 -30.03
C ASP A 605 -30.34 13.42 -29.84
N GLU A 606 -29.89 12.17 -29.97
CA GLU A 606 -30.74 11.00 -29.71
C GLU A 606 -31.15 10.90 -28.23
N ILE A 607 -30.23 11.15 -27.30
CA ILE A 607 -30.56 11.19 -25.87
C ILE A 607 -31.63 12.23 -25.56
N LYS A 608 -31.54 13.43 -26.16
CA LYS A 608 -32.56 14.48 -26.00
C LYS A 608 -33.94 14.02 -26.46
N LYS A 609 -34.03 13.32 -27.60
CA LYS A 609 -35.30 12.74 -28.08
C LYS A 609 -35.90 11.75 -27.08
N ILE A 610 -35.07 10.91 -26.44
CA ILE A 610 -35.54 9.95 -25.43
C ILE A 610 -36.03 10.69 -24.17
N ILE A 611 -35.31 11.72 -23.72
CA ILE A 611 -35.72 12.58 -22.59
C ILE A 611 -37.06 13.28 -22.89
N ASP A 612 -37.23 13.81 -24.10
CA ASP A 612 -38.45 14.47 -24.56
C ASP A 612 -39.64 13.50 -24.58
N LYS A 613 -39.42 12.26 -25.03
CA LYS A 613 -40.43 11.20 -25.06
C LYS A 613 -40.99 10.87 -23.67
N VAL A 614 -40.15 10.88 -22.63
CA VAL A 614 -40.58 10.67 -21.23
C VAL A 614 -41.21 11.93 -20.63
N GLY A 615 -41.06 13.09 -21.27
CA GLY A 615 -41.69 14.35 -20.90
C GLY A 615 -40.94 15.15 -19.84
N LEU A 616 -39.67 14.82 -19.56
CA LEU A 616 -38.83 15.56 -18.62
C LEU A 616 -38.51 16.98 -19.10
N SER A 617 -38.42 17.20 -20.41
CA SER A 617 -38.13 18.52 -21.00
C SER A 617 -39.26 19.54 -20.87
N LYS A 618 -40.49 19.09 -20.55
CA LYS A 618 -41.62 20.00 -20.27
C LYS A 618 -41.41 20.78 -18.96
N ASP A 619 -40.58 20.25 -18.07
CA ASP A 619 -40.20 20.91 -16.82
C ASP A 619 -39.09 21.93 -17.08
N LYS A 620 -39.44 23.22 -17.03
CA LYS A 620 -38.48 24.33 -17.28
C LYS A 620 -37.34 24.41 -16.27
N LYS A 621 -37.44 23.73 -15.12
CA LYS A 621 -36.36 23.65 -14.12
C LYS A 621 -35.49 22.42 -14.29
N PHE A 622 -35.85 21.49 -15.18
CA PHE A 622 -35.01 20.35 -15.51
C PHE A 622 -33.72 20.83 -16.15
N LYS A 623 -32.60 20.24 -15.75
CA LYS A 623 -31.28 20.54 -16.31
C LYS A 623 -30.63 19.28 -16.81
N LEU A 624 -30.03 19.38 -17.99
CA LEU A 624 -29.31 18.31 -18.65
C LEU A 624 -27.81 18.62 -18.65
N TRP A 625 -27.05 17.74 -18.03
CA TRP A 625 -25.59 17.78 -18.00
C TRP A 625 -25.02 16.62 -18.80
N ILE A 626 -23.78 16.76 -19.23
CA ILE A 626 -22.99 15.64 -19.76
C ILE A 626 -21.72 15.46 -18.94
N MET A 627 -21.25 14.22 -18.84
CA MET A 627 -19.91 13.97 -18.33
C MET A 627 -18.90 14.11 -19.47
N VAL A 628 -17.92 15.00 -19.31
CA VAL A 628 -16.82 15.17 -20.27
C VAL A 628 -15.65 14.33 -19.80
N GLU A 629 -15.62 13.11 -20.31
CA GLU A 629 -14.70 12.06 -19.85
C GLU A 629 -14.04 11.27 -20.97
N VAL A 630 -14.33 11.64 -22.23
CA VAL A 630 -13.69 11.09 -23.42
C VAL A 630 -13.01 12.22 -24.21
N PRO A 631 -11.87 11.97 -24.88
CA PRO A 631 -11.13 13.03 -25.58
C PRO A 631 -11.95 13.76 -26.64
N SER A 632 -12.83 13.05 -27.37
CA SER A 632 -13.70 13.66 -28.39
C SER A 632 -14.64 14.72 -27.80
N ALA A 633 -15.20 14.49 -26.60
CA ALA A 633 -16.04 15.45 -25.90
C ALA A 633 -15.24 16.68 -25.43
N ALA A 634 -14.00 16.49 -24.98
CA ALA A 634 -13.12 17.60 -24.62
C ALA A 634 -12.74 18.47 -25.84
N ILE A 635 -12.49 17.83 -26.98
CA ILE A 635 -12.18 18.52 -28.24
C ILE A 635 -13.39 19.31 -28.75
N LEU A 636 -14.57 18.68 -28.78
CA LEU A 636 -15.83 19.21 -29.31
C LEU A 636 -16.67 19.97 -28.29
N ILE A 637 -16.11 20.31 -27.13
CA ILE A 637 -16.85 20.91 -26.01
C ILE A 637 -17.64 22.18 -26.39
N GLU A 638 -17.11 22.98 -27.32
CA GLU A 638 -17.78 24.17 -27.85
C GLU A 638 -19.10 23.81 -28.55
N GLU A 639 -19.11 22.75 -29.36
CA GLU A 639 -20.30 22.29 -30.07
C GLU A 639 -21.32 21.65 -29.12
N PHE A 640 -20.85 20.92 -28.10
CA PHE A 640 -21.72 20.43 -27.03
C PHE A 640 -22.40 21.58 -26.28
N CYS A 641 -21.68 22.66 -25.97
CA CYS A 641 -22.27 23.85 -25.36
C CYS A 641 -23.34 24.49 -26.25
N LYS A 642 -23.07 24.64 -27.56
CA LYS A 642 -24.04 25.20 -28.53
C LYS A 642 -25.31 24.36 -28.67
N LYS A 643 -25.22 23.05 -28.42
CA LYS A 643 -26.39 22.16 -28.40
C LYS A 643 -27.31 22.37 -27.20
N GLY A 644 -27.03 23.30 -26.29
CA GLY A 644 -27.93 23.65 -25.19
C GLY A 644 -27.92 22.60 -24.07
N ILE A 645 -26.74 22.29 -23.56
CA ILE A 645 -26.57 21.61 -22.26
C ILE A 645 -26.47 22.67 -21.16
N ASP A 646 -26.98 22.36 -19.96
CA ASP A 646 -26.98 23.27 -18.81
C ASP A 646 -25.67 23.21 -18.01
N GLY A 647 -24.97 22.09 -18.12
CA GLY A 647 -23.72 21.88 -17.42
C GLY A 647 -22.89 20.72 -17.93
N VAL A 648 -21.65 20.68 -17.47
CA VAL A 648 -20.72 19.58 -17.67
C VAL A 648 -20.12 19.18 -16.33
N SER A 649 -19.87 17.90 -16.16
CA SER A 649 -18.95 17.42 -15.13
C SER A 649 -17.77 16.74 -15.79
N ILE A 650 -16.56 17.16 -15.47
CA ILE A 650 -15.35 16.50 -15.97
C ILE A 650 -15.15 15.22 -15.16
N GLY A 651 -15.17 14.07 -15.84
CA GLY A 651 -14.76 12.78 -15.28
C GLY A 651 -13.26 12.61 -15.43
N SER A 652 -12.47 13.14 -14.47
CA SER A 652 -11.01 13.21 -14.60
C SER A 652 -10.36 11.84 -14.72
N ASN A 653 -10.93 10.81 -14.09
CA ASN A 653 -10.46 9.44 -14.15
C ASN A 653 -10.45 8.89 -15.59
N ASP A 654 -11.62 8.78 -16.22
CA ASP A 654 -11.75 8.22 -17.56
C ASP A 654 -11.11 9.13 -18.62
N LEU A 655 -11.17 10.45 -18.42
CA LEU A 655 -10.49 11.39 -19.30
C LEU A 655 -8.97 11.18 -19.28
N THR A 656 -8.37 10.96 -18.11
CA THR A 656 -6.95 10.67 -17.96
C THR A 656 -6.59 9.34 -18.60
N GLN A 657 -7.37 8.29 -18.34
CA GLN A 657 -7.15 6.97 -18.94
C GLN A 657 -7.13 7.03 -20.47
N LEU A 658 -8.06 7.78 -21.07
CA LEU A 658 -8.20 7.85 -22.52
C LEU A 658 -7.25 8.84 -23.21
N ILE A 659 -6.88 9.93 -22.54
CA ILE A 659 -5.86 10.85 -23.07
C ILE A 659 -4.48 10.18 -23.05
N LEU A 660 -4.15 9.45 -21.99
CA LEU A 660 -2.83 8.82 -21.81
C LEU A 660 -2.75 7.40 -22.39
N GLY A 661 -3.88 6.79 -22.74
CA GLY A 661 -3.93 5.39 -23.20
C GLY A 661 -3.55 4.40 -22.10
N VAL A 662 -4.00 4.65 -20.88
CA VAL A 662 -3.65 3.86 -19.68
C VAL A 662 -4.91 3.31 -19.03
N ASP A 663 -4.93 2.00 -18.76
CA ASP A 663 -5.89 1.41 -17.83
C ASP A 663 -5.34 1.54 -16.40
N ARG A 664 -6.05 2.25 -15.53
CA ARG A 664 -5.60 2.47 -14.14
C ARG A 664 -5.66 1.20 -13.31
N ASP A 665 -6.50 0.24 -13.69
CA ASP A 665 -6.66 -1.05 -12.99
C ASP A 665 -5.55 -2.03 -13.44
N SER A 666 -4.74 -1.65 -14.44
CA SER A 666 -3.54 -2.40 -14.83
C SER A 666 -2.49 -2.36 -13.73
N ALA A 667 -2.12 -3.54 -13.22
CA ALA A 667 -1.02 -3.68 -12.26
C ALA A 667 0.34 -3.19 -12.81
N ILE A 668 0.48 -3.04 -14.13
CA ILE A 668 1.72 -2.58 -14.78
C ILE A 668 1.71 -1.06 -14.95
N LEU A 669 0.59 -0.50 -15.43
CA LEU A 669 0.52 0.91 -15.84
C LEU A 669 -0.10 1.83 -14.80
N GLY A 670 -0.98 1.32 -13.93
CA GLY A 670 -1.83 2.11 -13.04
C GLY A 670 -1.10 2.92 -11.98
N GLU A 671 0.07 2.48 -11.49
CA GLU A 671 0.79 3.20 -10.43
C GLU A 671 1.73 4.29 -10.98
N LYS A 672 2.37 4.04 -12.12
CA LYS A 672 3.42 4.92 -12.65
C LYS A 672 2.99 5.80 -13.83
N TRP A 673 2.07 5.32 -14.67
CA TRP A 673 1.67 6.02 -15.90
C TRP A 673 0.32 6.73 -15.80
N PHE A 674 -0.55 6.32 -14.87
CA PHE A 674 -1.77 7.07 -14.59
C PHE A 674 -1.44 8.33 -13.77
N ASN A 675 -1.56 9.50 -14.39
CA ASN A 675 -1.31 10.77 -13.73
C ASN A 675 -2.31 11.83 -14.19
N GLU A 676 -3.25 12.19 -13.31
CA GLU A 676 -4.27 13.21 -13.59
C GLU A 676 -3.69 14.64 -13.67
N LEU A 677 -2.42 14.84 -13.29
CA LEU A 677 -1.68 16.09 -13.40
C LEU A 677 -0.76 16.15 -14.61
N ASP A 678 -0.83 15.16 -15.51
CA ASP A 678 -0.06 15.18 -16.75
C ASP A 678 -0.41 16.41 -17.62
N PRO A 679 0.56 17.07 -18.28
CA PRO A 679 0.30 18.24 -19.12
C PRO A 679 -0.79 18.04 -20.18
N ALA A 680 -0.93 16.85 -20.75
CA ALA A 680 -1.98 16.55 -21.74
C ALA A 680 -3.38 16.57 -21.09
N VAL A 681 -3.50 16.06 -19.87
CA VAL A 681 -4.74 16.09 -19.09
C VAL A 681 -5.05 17.52 -18.66
N LEU A 682 -4.06 18.25 -18.12
CA LEU A 682 -4.24 19.65 -17.72
C LEU A 682 -4.68 20.55 -18.88
N TRP A 683 -4.15 20.31 -20.09
CA TRP A 683 -4.60 20.99 -21.31
C TRP A 683 -6.10 20.76 -21.57
N ALA A 684 -6.56 19.51 -21.45
CA ALA A 684 -7.97 19.18 -21.64
C ALA A 684 -8.85 19.82 -20.57
N LEU A 685 -8.46 19.77 -19.30
CA LEU A 685 -9.16 20.42 -18.19
C LEU A 685 -9.31 21.93 -18.43
N GLU A 686 -8.21 22.60 -18.76
CA GLU A 686 -8.19 24.04 -19.03
C GLU A 686 -9.10 24.40 -20.21
N ARG A 687 -9.01 23.65 -21.31
CA ARG A 687 -9.84 23.84 -22.51
C ARG A 687 -11.32 23.72 -22.18
N ILE A 688 -11.71 22.66 -21.47
CA ILE A 688 -13.12 22.41 -21.10
C ILE A 688 -13.64 23.55 -20.23
N ILE A 689 -12.92 23.89 -19.16
CA ILE A 689 -13.35 24.90 -18.18
C ILE A 689 -13.49 26.27 -18.83
N LYS A 690 -12.47 26.71 -19.58
CA LYS A 690 -12.50 28.02 -20.26
C LYS A 690 -13.59 28.10 -21.31
N THR A 691 -13.83 27.03 -22.05
CA THR A 691 -14.89 27.00 -23.08
C THR A 691 -16.27 27.04 -22.45
N CYS A 692 -16.53 26.23 -21.41
CA CYS A 692 -17.82 26.28 -20.71
C CYS A 692 -18.09 27.67 -20.10
N LYS A 693 -17.05 28.29 -19.53
CA LYS A 693 -17.13 29.67 -19.03
C LYS A 693 -17.51 30.67 -20.14
N LYS A 694 -16.90 30.58 -21.33
CA LYS A 694 -17.23 31.42 -22.50
C LYS A 694 -18.71 31.30 -22.88
N TYR A 695 -19.25 30.09 -22.84
CA TYR A 695 -20.65 29.80 -23.19
C TYR A 695 -21.64 29.92 -22.02
N LYS A 696 -21.19 30.32 -20.83
CA LYS A 696 -21.99 30.39 -19.59
C LYS A 696 -22.64 29.05 -19.21
N VAL A 697 -22.02 27.94 -19.61
CA VAL A 697 -22.40 26.58 -19.22
C VAL A 697 -21.74 26.24 -17.88
N THR A 698 -22.49 25.62 -16.98
CA THR A 698 -21.95 25.20 -15.67
C THR A 698 -20.83 24.19 -15.90
N CYS A 699 -19.67 24.36 -15.27
CA CYS A 699 -18.56 23.42 -15.37
C CYS A 699 -18.16 22.94 -13.98
N SER A 700 -18.34 21.65 -13.75
CA SER A 700 -17.93 20.94 -12.54
C SER A 700 -16.80 19.97 -12.87
N ILE A 701 -16.06 19.55 -11.84
CA ILE A 701 -15.15 18.41 -11.91
C ILE A 701 -15.50 17.43 -10.80
N CYS A 702 -15.55 16.15 -11.14
CA CYS A 702 -15.83 15.05 -10.22
C CYS A 702 -14.74 13.99 -10.33
N GLY A 703 -14.55 13.22 -9.27
CA GLY A 703 -13.47 12.24 -9.17
C GLY A 703 -12.65 12.43 -7.91
N GLN A 704 -11.54 11.70 -7.80
CA GLN A 704 -10.67 11.79 -6.65
C GLN A 704 -9.75 13.01 -6.72
N LEU A 705 -9.37 13.47 -7.93
CA LEU A 705 -8.47 14.61 -8.14
C LEU A 705 -8.70 15.83 -7.23
N PRO A 706 -9.88 16.47 -7.17
CA PRO A 706 -10.07 17.64 -6.30
C PRO A 706 -10.06 17.29 -4.79
N SER A 707 -10.22 16.00 -4.45
CA SER A 707 -10.17 15.51 -3.07
C SER A 707 -8.74 15.14 -2.64
N THR A 708 -7.95 14.55 -3.53
CA THR A 708 -6.59 14.07 -3.26
C THR A 708 -5.53 15.14 -3.50
N HIS A 709 -5.77 16.06 -4.43
CA HIS A 709 -4.86 17.14 -4.82
C HIS A 709 -5.51 18.53 -4.64
N PRO A 710 -5.82 19.00 -3.41
CA PRO A 710 -6.44 20.30 -3.20
C PRO A 710 -5.68 21.47 -3.87
N GLU A 711 -4.36 21.36 -4.06
CA GLU A 711 -3.53 22.34 -4.75
C GLU A 711 -4.00 22.64 -6.18
N ILE A 712 -4.52 21.63 -6.91
CA ILE A 712 -5.01 21.84 -8.28
C ILE A 712 -6.31 22.66 -8.29
N VAL A 713 -7.09 22.60 -7.21
CA VAL A 713 -8.36 23.34 -7.07
C VAL A 713 -8.14 24.83 -7.26
N LYS A 714 -7.02 25.39 -6.76
CA LYS A 714 -6.66 26.79 -6.99
C LYS A 714 -6.55 27.12 -8.48
N GLN A 715 -5.99 26.21 -9.26
CA GLN A 715 -5.84 26.37 -10.70
C GLN A 715 -7.18 26.22 -11.44
N LEU A 716 -8.00 25.25 -11.04
CA LEU A 716 -9.35 25.06 -11.59
C LEU A 716 -10.23 26.31 -11.37
N VAL A 717 -10.16 26.91 -10.17
CA VAL A 717 -10.85 28.17 -9.85
C VAL A 717 -10.34 29.32 -10.74
N LYS A 718 -9.02 29.42 -10.95
CA LYS A 718 -8.44 30.44 -11.86
C LYS A 718 -8.91 30.28 -13.31
N TRP A 719 -9.01 29.05 -13.80
CA TRP A 719 -9.58 28.78 -15.14
C TRP A 719 -11.08 29.10 -15.21
N GLY A 720 -11.76 29.04 -14.07
CA GLY A 720 -13.14 29.47 -13.91
C GLY A 720 -14.12 28.32 -13.77
N VAL A 721 -13.71 27.23 -13.12
CA VAL A 721 -14.62 26.15 -12.75
C VAL A 721 -15.74 26.69 -11.85
N THR A 722 -16.97 26.28 -12.10
CA THR A 722 -18.15 26.76 -11.35
C THR A 722 -18.42 25.95 -10.09
N SER A 723 -17.98 24.68 -10.06
CA SER A 723 -18.07 23.83 -8.89
C SER A 723 -16.99 22.74 -8.88
N VAL A 724 -16.68 22.23 -7.69
CA VAL A 724 -15.88 21.01 -7.51
C VAL A 724 -16.68 20.01 -6.68
N SER A 725 -16.66 18.74 -7.06
CA SER A 725 -17.37 17.67 -6.35
C SER A 725 -16.38 16.71 -5.70
N VAL A 726 -16.38 16.67 -4.36
CA VAL A 726 -15.35 16.01 -3.55
C VAL A 726 -15.94 14.96 -2.61
N ASN A 727 -15.09 14.17 -1.98
CA ASN A 727 -15.56 13.27 -0.93
C ASN A 727 -16.06 14.08 0.29
N PRO A 728 -17.09 13.60 1.02
CA PRO A 728 -17.67 14.34 2.15
C PRO A 728 -16.67 14.75 3.24
N ASP A 729 -15.62 13.97 3.45
CA ASP A 729 -14.61 14.17 4.50
C ASP A 729 -13.64 15.32 4.22
N VAL A 730 -13.59 15.86 3.00
CA VAL A 730 -12.66 16.94 2.62
C VAL A 730 -13.36 18.24 2.22
N VAL A 731 -14.69 18.33 2.39
CA VAL A 731 -15.49 19.50 1.95
C VAL A 731 -14.97 20.81 2.52
N ASP A 732 -14.75 20.87 3.84
CA ASP A 732 -14.36 22.13 4.49
C ASP A 732 -12.95 22.58 4.11
N LYS A 733 -12.01 21.62 4.02
CA LYS A 733 -10.66 21.85 3.51
C LYS A 733 -10.67 22.41 2.09
N VAL A 734 -11.42 21.78 1.19
CA VAL A 734 -11.52 22.22 -0.21
C VAL A 734 -12.21 23.57 -0.31
N ARG A 735 -13.24 23.85 0.51
CA ARG A 735 -13.88 25.16 0.60
C ARG A 735 -12.90 26.26 1.01
N SER A 736 -12.04 26.00 1.99
CA SER A 736 -10.97 26.92 2.38
C SER A 736 -10.01 27.22 1.22
N VAL A 737 -9.58 26.19 0.49
CA VAL A 737 -8.71 26.35 -0.69
C VAL A 737 -9.37 27.15 -1.82
N VAL A 738 -10.66 26.90 -2.07
CA VAL A 738 -11.46 27.68 -3.04
C VAL A 738 -11.52 29.14 -2.60
N ALA A 739 -11.84 29.42 -1.33
CA ALA A 739 -11.90 30.78 -0.81
C ALA A 739 -10.57 31.53 -0.96
N GLU A 740 -9.44 30.85 -0.70
CA GLU A 740 -8.11 31.42 -0.90
C GLU A 740 -7.84 31.77 -2.37
N ALA A 741 -8.20 30.86 -3.29
CA ALA A 741 -8.04 31.07 -4.72
C ALA A 741 -8.88 32.26 -5.23
N GLU A 742 -10.11 32.39 -4.75
CA GLU A 742 -11.00 33.51 -5.08
C GLU A 742 -10.47 34.85 -4.56
N LYS A 743 -9.99 34.91 -3.31
CA LYS A 743 -9.35 36.11 -2.75
C LYS A 743 -8.15 36.55 -3.60
N GLY A 744 -7.32 35.62 -4.04
CA GLY A 744 -6.18 35.88 -4.92
C GLY A 744 -6.58 36.48 -6.28
N LEU A 745 -7.72 36.05 -6.84
CA LEU A 745 -8.26 36.62 -8.08
C LEU A 745 -8.79 38.04 -7.88
N ILE A 746 -9.52 38.30 -6.79
CA ILE A 746 -10.06 39.63 -6.46
C ILE A 746 -8.92 40.64 -6.29
N HIS A 747 -7.87 40.29 -5.54
CA HIS A 747 -6.72 41.18 -5.34
C HIS A 747 -6.01 41.54 -6.65
N LYS A 748 -5.95 40.60 -7.61
CA LYS A 748 -5.35 40.84 -8.92
C LYS A 748 -6.22 41.72 -9.82
N ILE A 749 -7.54 41.67 -9.66
CA ILE A 749 -8.48 42.56 -10.36
C ILE A 749 -8.42 43.97 -9.77
N LEU A 750 -8.36 44.12 -8.44
CA LEU A 750 -8.27 45.43 -7.78
C LEU A 750 -6.94 46.15 -7.99
N LYS A 751 -5.87 45.42 -8.36
CA LYS A 751 -4.55 45.98 -8.70
C LYS A 751 -4.38 46.34 -10.18
N LYS A 752 -5.30 45.95 -11.05
CA LYS A 752 -5.33 46.28 -12.47
C LYS A 752 -6.35 47.37 -12.72
#